data_AF-A0A8C2F7R1-F1
#
_entry.id   AF-A0A8C2F7R1-F1
#
_cell.length_a   1.000
_cell.length_b   1.000
_cell.length_c   1.000
_cell.angle_alpha   90.00
_cell.angle_beta   90.00
_cell.angle_gamma   90.00
#
_symmetry.space_group_name_H-M   'P 1'
#
loop_
_entity.id
_entity.type
_entity.pdbx_description
1 polymer ?
#
loop_
_entity_poly.entity_id
_entity_poly.type
_entity_poly.pdbx_seq_one_letter_code
_entity_poly.pdbx_strand_id
1 'polypeptide(L)'
;MKAKSILKDQREHCHKYLDDNVHVNFSFIPLVLETDSVMKTPQCKIKSKNKKCKKLRPKKLRAYIPNKAQALSPLDLLKWQDKNILIIGKPGVGKTTVVQEMLCIWAEKDGREIDYMFYFDESVLAHNSVASLESLLFDVYSKPMEKDRMDVFQDIEENSNNVVIAFDCVMGLKENSILWKIMNHELLPDAKIVITCRSEYNPLFCDWPTRKMYVQGFSEESIQTYYQKMLGQDPVLLDVVLKNQELFSLSHVPMYAFMVVAFIPFRNDTKNNHPHTVTEMYIHIFRLAMMTHGKKQIEEIDKYLRGIKDQVYHLMENAFNATMKKTLNFISCDETDICHAFLKMITIRDSLSSATKYCAFLHNTMQEFFSALWLLGHPDEIEKVLQLCQTEEHKHMRHVLPFLCGLLSKHNIRLLKCLFPENQIKKTSDWFIEKLLDTFLQPQSDGEEFDLLYVCQCLCELQSPKACLMFLEKMDHHLEPEEDLDPHQCCALSYVIAQSRDKEVYLNLEDCTMADVGMNMILTCSPNIRLNICKEPLKQTTFFLEFFHKASHCCCNFSDQRYNYNHEPLRALLDLYSHVKNYESQTGRSFLPALQSVFQSAPDVWIIDLSQRKTSLLLEVLKLQTEKKPVYLKGFSEEETEMKSFLQCLQYISELG
;
A
#
# COMPACT_ATOMS: atom_id res chain seq x y z
N MET A 1 -14.96 -16.52 -26.24
CA MET A 1 -14.91 -17.70 -25.34
C MET A 1 -13.67 -17.76 -24.45
N LYS A 2 -12.45 -17.50 -24.96
CA LYS A 2 -11.21 -17.66 -24.17
C LYS A 2 -11.01 -16.61 -23.06
N ALA A 3 -11.39 -15.35 -23.27
CA ALA A 3 -11.41 -14.33 -22.21
C ALA A 3 -12.25 -14.76 -20.99
N LYS A 4 -13.43 -15.35 -21.25
CA LYS A 4 -14.30 -15.93 -20.20
C LYS A 4 -13.63 -17.12 -19.49
N SER A 5 -12.82 -17.92 -20.19
CA SER A 5 -12.02 -19.01 -19.58
C SER A 5 -10.92 -18.47 -18.66
N ILE A 6 -10.16 -17.46 -19.10
CA ILE A 6 -9.07 -16.85 -18.30
C ILE A 6 -9.63 -16.33 -16.96
N LEU A 7 -10.79 -15.68 -17.00
CA LEU A 7 -11.48 -15.19 -15.81
C LEU A 7 -12.05 -16.32 -14.96
N LYS A 8 -12.61 -17.36 -15.57
CA LYS A 8 -13.15 -18.53 -14.86
C LYS A 8 -12.05 -19.27 -14.09
N ASP A 9 -10.90 -19.53 -14.73
CA ASP A 9 -9.78 -20.26 -14.12
C ASP A 9 -9.25 -19.53 -12.87
N GLN A 10 -9.20 -18.19 -12.90
CA GLN A 10 -8.80 -17.40 -11.74
C GLN A 10 -9.86 -17.38 -10.62
N ARG A 11 -11.14 -17.28 -10.97
CA ARG A 11 -12.24 -17.32 -10.00
C ARG A 11 -12.31 -18.66 -9.28
N GLU A 12 -12.19 -19.77 -10.02
CA GLU A 12 -12.12 -21.12 -9.46
C GLU A 12 -10.92 -21.27 -8.51
N HIS A 13 -9.80 -20.63 -8.83
CA HIS A 13 -8.64 -20.66 -7.95
C HIS A 13 -8.84 -19.86 -6.66
N CYS A 14 -9.43 -18.66 -6.73
CA CYS A 14 -9.73 -17.85 -5.53
C CYS A 14 -10.75 -18.55 -4.62
N HIS A 15 -11.74 -19.24 -5.20
CA HIS A 15 -12.72 -20.02 -4.46
C HIS A 15 -12.09 -21.12 -3.59
N LYS A 16 -10.92 -21.66 -3.94
CA LYS A 16 -10.25 -22.71 -3.14
C LYS A 16 -9.90 -22.28 -1.71
N TYR A 17 -9.80 -20.98 -1.46
CA TYR A 17 -9.42 -20.42 -0.16
C TYR A 17 -10.59 -19.76 0.57
N LEU A 18 -11.79 -19.79 -0.02
CA LEU A 18 -13.01 -19.24 0.57
C LEU A 18 -13.89 -20.38 1.07
N ASP A 19 -14.68 -20.13 2.11
CA ASP A 19 -15.63 -21.12 2.62
C ASP A 19 -16.67 -21.49 1.55
N ASP A 20 -17.11 -22.75 1.52
CA ASP A 20 -18.06 -23.30 0.54
C ASP A 20 -19.41 -22.55 0.56
N ASN A 21 -19.72 -21.88 1.68
CA ASN A 21 -20.92 -21.06 1.86
C ASN A 21 -20.87 -19.69 1.15
N VAL A 22 -19.70 -19.27 0.65
CA VAL A 22 -19.49 -17.98 -0.02
C VAL A 22 -19.96 -18.07 -1.48
N HIS A 23 -21.27 -18.04 -1.70
CA HIS A 23 -21.88 -17.90 -3.03
C HIS A 23 -21.64 -16.50 -3.60
N VAL A 24 -20.46 -16.26 -4.18
CA VAL A 24 -20.09 -14.95 -4.71
C VAL A 24 -20.07 -14.94 -6.23
N ASN A 25 -20.94 -14.11 -6.82
CA ASN A 25 -20.78 -13.69 -8.20
C ASN A 25 -19.61 -12.70 -8.27
N PHE A 26 -18.40 -13.15 -8.62
CA PHE A 26 -17.22 -12.29 -8.76
C PHE A 26 -17.43 -11.27 -9.89
N SER A 27 -17.95 -10.10 -9.53
CA SER A 27 -18.01 -8.91 -10.38
C SER A 27 -16.82 -8.03 -10.04
N PHE A 28 -16.31 -7.31 -11.03
CA PHE A 28 -15.26 -6.32 -10.82
C PHE A 28 -15.70 -5.31 -9.76
N ILE A 29 -14.82 -5.06 -8.79
CA ILE A 29 -15.00 -3.99 -7.82
C ILE A 29 -14.13 -2.82 -8.27
N PRO A 30 -14.69 -1.61 -8.41
CA PRO A 30 -13.95 -0.46 -8.89
C PRO A 30 -12.68 -0.19 -8.10
N LEU A 31 -11.57 -0.08 -8.83
CA LEU A 31 -10.28 0.40 -8.35
C LEU A 31 -10.14 1.87 -8.72
N VAL A 32 -9.49 2.66 -7.88
CA VAL A 32 -9.20 4.05 -8.23
C VAL A 32 -7.95 4.11 -9.11
N LEU A 33 -8.12 4.77 -10.25
CA LEU A 33 -7.10 4.95 -11.26
C LEU A 33 -6.80 6.45 -11.42
N GLU A 34 -5.53 6.84 -11.33
CA GLU A 34 -5.08 8.24 -11.40
C GLU A 34 -4.12 8.49 -12.57
N THR A 35 -4.12 9.71 -13.11
CA THR A 35 -3.23 10.12 -14.23
C THR A 35 -2.13 11.07 -13.78
N ASP A 36 -1.04 11.12 -14.54
CA ASP A 36 0.03 12.12 -14.38
C ASP A 36 -0.47 13.58 -14.41
N SER A 37 -1.54 13.91 -15.15
CA SER A 37 -2.04 15.30 -15.24
C SER A 37 -2.67 15.82 -13.94
N VAL A 38 -3.14 14.92 -13.06
CA VAL A 38 -3.65 15.27 -11.72
C VAL A 38 -2.50 15.55 -10.74
N MET A 39 -1.24 15.28 -11.11
CA MET A 39 -0.04 15.65 -10.33
C MET A 39 0.24 17.17 -10.28
N LYS A 40 -0.68 18.05 -10.71
CA LYS A 40 -0.55 19.50 -10.54
C LYS A 40 -1.52 20.09 -9.51
N THR A 41 -0.88 20.80 -8.58
CA THR A 41 -1.35 21.78 -7.59
C THR A 41 -1.95 21.25 -6.27
N PRO A 42 -1.14 21.23 -5.19
CA PRO A 42 -1.67 21.68 -3.90
C PRO A 42 -2.27 23.06 -4.10
N GLN A 43 -3.46 23.30 -3.55
CA GLN A 43 -3.93 24.65 -3.26
C GLN A 43 -3.04 25.25 -2.16
N CYS A 44 -1.83 25.64 -2.54
CA CYS A 44 -1.03 26.66 -1.89
C CYS A 44 0.00 27.12 -2.91
N LYS A 45 -0.39 28.12 -3.71
CA LYS A 45 0.59 28.95 -4.41
C LYS A 45 1.46 29.60 -3.33
N ILE A 46 2.79 29.43 -3.41
CA ILE A 46 3.75 30.51 -3.69
C ILE A 46 5.18 29.93 -3.58
N LYS A 47 6.00 30.33 -4.57
CA LYS A 47 7.43 30.05 -4.68
C LYS A 47 8.20 30.72 -3.54
N SER A 48 9.10 29.99 -2.90
CA SER A 48 10.26 30.56 -2.21
C SER A 48 11.51 29.77 -2.61
N LYS A 49 12.36 30.40 -3.42
CA LYS A 49 13.70 29.89 -3.76
C LYS A 49 14.62 30.17 -2.58
N ASN A 50 15.25 29.14 -2.03
CA ASN A 50 16.70 29.06 -1.75
C ASN A 50 17.05 27.78 -0.98
N LYS A 51 17.18 26.66 -1.69
CA LYS A 51 18.15 25.60 -1.37
C LYS A 51 18.82 25.19 -2.67
N LYS A 52 20.15 25.33 -2.72
CA LYS A 52 20.99 24.98 -3.88
C LYS A 52 20.71 23.53 -4.29
N CYS A 53 20.32 23.34 -5.55
CA CYS A 53 20.24 22.09 -6.32
C CYS A 53 20.05 20.78 -5.52
N LYS A 54 18.83 20.50 -5.03
CA LYS A 54 18.35 19.11 -4.98
C LYS A 54 17.88 18.76 -6.40
N LYS A 55 18.49 17.77 -7.06
CA LYS A 55 17.93 17.17 -8.29
C LYS A 55 16.52 16.67 -7.94
N LEU A 56 15.52 17.05 -8.72
CA LEU A 56 14.15 16.55 -8.59
C LEU A 56 14.16 15.03 -8.84
N ARG A 57 14.15 14.23 -7.78
CA ARG A 57 13.82 12.81 -7.87
C ARG A 57 12.35 12.69 -8.34
N PRO A 58 12.00 11.70 -9.18
CA PRO A 58 10.59 11.42 -9.46
C PRO A 58 9.92 11.04 -8.13
N LYS A 59 8.93 11.82 -7.69
CA LYS A 59 8.18 11.54 -6.47
C LYS A 59 7.57 10.13 -6.56
N LYS A 60 7.86 9.26 -5.60
CA LYS A 60 7.21 7.95 -5.48
C LYS A 60 5.72 8.13 -5.16
N LEU A 61 4.96 7.08 -5.49
CA LEU A 61 3.51 6.98 -5.44
C LEU A 61 2.86 7.43 -4.12
N ARG A 62 1.92 8.35 -4.22
CA ARG A 62 0.82 8.51 -3.27
C ARG A 62 -0.03 7.24 -3.27
N ALA A 63 -0.46 6.77 -2.11
CA ALA A 63 -1.56 5.80 -2.00
C ALA A 63 -2.35 6.02 -0.70
N TYR A 64 -3.05 7.14 -0.57
CA TYR A 64 -4.19 7.20 0.38
C TYR A 64 -5.25 6.15 -0.03
N ILE A 65 -6.12 5.64 0.86
CA ILE A 65 -7.41 5.03 0.44
C ILE A 65 -8.03 5.99 -0.58
N PRO A 66 -7.94 5.72 -1.87
CA PRO A 66 -7.97 6.80 -2.83
C PRO A 66 -9.35 7.48 -2.89
N ASN A 67 -9.38 8.81 -2.82
CA ASN A 67 -10.62 9.58 -2.98
C ASN A 67 -11.11 9.41 -4.41
N LYS A 68 -12.41 9.19 -4.59
CA LYS A 68 -13.06 8.93 -5.89
C LYS A 68 -13.12 10.18 -6.81
N ALA A 69 -12.15 11.09 -6.73
CA ALA A 69 -12.26 12.45 -7.27
C ALA A 69 -12.29 12.56 -8.81
N GLN A 70 -12.11 11.46 -9.55
CA GLN A 70 -12.54 11.26 -10.95
C GLN A 70 -12.32 9.77 -11.26
N ALA A 71 -13.37 8.97 -11.22
CA ALA A 71 -13.27 7.52 -11.42
C ALA A 71 -13.08 7.18 -12.90
N LEU A 72 -11.82 7.13 -13.35
CA LEU A 72 -11.46 6.51 -14.62
C LEU A 72 -11.80 5.02 -14.54
N SER A 73 -12.44 4.50 -15.59
CA SER A 73 -12.81 3.10 -15.69
C SER A 73 -11.92 2.35 -16.71
N PRO A 74 -11.83 1.01 -16.62
CA PRO A 74 -11.18 0.21 -17.66
C PRO A 74 -11.78 0.44 -19.07
N LEU A 75 -13.06 0.79 -19.16
CA LEU A 75 -13.72 1.16 -20.42
C LEU A 75 -13.14 2.46 -21.00
N ASP A 76 -12.81 3.43 -20.16
CA ASP A 76 -12.22 4.70 -20.60
C ASP A 76 -10.81 4.46 -21.15
N LEU A 77 -10.04 3.56 -20.53
CA LEU A 77 -8.71 3.16 -21.03
C LEU A 77 -8.79 2.52 -22.42
N LEU A 78 -9.80 1.67 -22.66
CA LEU A 78 -10.04 1.08 -23.98
C LEU A 78 -10.42 2.13 -25.02
N LYS A 79 -11.23 3.14 -24.65
CA LYS A 79 -11.68 4.21 -25.56
C LYS A 79 -10.69 5.35 -25.75
N TRP A 80 -9.63 5.40 -24.95
CA TRP A 80 -8.67 6.49 -25.00
C TRP A 80 -7.97 6.58 -26.37
N GLN A 81 -7.65 7.78 -26.84
CA GLN A 81 -6.87 7.97 -28.06
C GLN A 81 -5.37 7.71 -27.90
N ASP A 82 -4.86 7.68 -26.67
CA ASP A 82 -3.45 7.44 -26.40
C ASP A 82 -3.07 6.00 -26.78
N LYS A 83 -2.01 5.83 -27.58
CA LYS A 83 -1.53 4.52 -28.04
C LYS A 83 -0.76 3.76 -26.96
N ASN A 84 0.08 4.44 -26.17
CA ASN A 84 0.90 3.79 -25.14
C ASN A 84 0.42 4.13 -23.74
N ILE A 85 -0.15 3.14 -23.05
CA ILE A 85 -0.65 3.27 -21.68
C ILE A 85 0.23 2.43 -20.76
N LEU A 86 0.85 3.07 -19.78
CA LEU A 86 1.61 2.39 -18.73
C LEU A 86 0.84 2.42 -17.41
N ILE A 87 0.47 1.24 -16.91
CA ILE A 87 -0.26 1.02 -15.67
C ILE A 87 0.72 0.63 -14.56
N ILE A 88 0.86 1.47 -13.56
CA ILE A 88 1.85 1.36 -12.49
C ILE A 88 1.16 1.21 -11.15
N GLY A 89 1.74 0.43 -10.23
CA GLY A 89 1.19 0.29 -8.89
C GLY A 89 1.92 -0.74 -8.04
N LYS A 90 1.65 -0.68 -6.74
CA LYS A 90 2.20 -1.59 -5.72
C LYS A 90 1.80 -3.05 -5.99
N PRO A 91 2.51 -4.03 -5.39
CA PRO A 91 2.13 -5.45 -5.50
C PRO A 91 0.72 -5.68 -4.96
N GLY A 92 -0.07 -6.53 -5.62
CA GLY A 92 -1.43 -6.88 -5.16
C GLY A 92 -2.49 -5.78 -5.30
N VAL A 93 -2.14 -4.59 -5.80
CA VAL A 93 -3.07 -3.43 -5.89
C VAL A 93 -4.16 -3.57 -6.97
N GLY A 94 -4.07 -4.61 -7.82
CA GLY A 94 -5.10 -4.91 -8.84
C GLY A 94 -4.76 -4.51 -10.27
N LYS A 95 -3.48 -4.29 -10.62
CA LYS A 95 -3.05 -3.97 -12.00
C LYS A 95 -3.54 -4.99 -13.04
N THR A 96 -3.25 -6.27 -12.80
CA THR A 96 -3.74 -7.39 -13.63
C THR A 96 -5.26 -7.39 -13.73
N THR A 97 -5.96 -7.14 -12.61
CA THR A 97 -7.42 -7.06 -12.57
C THR A 97 -7.97 -5.94 -13.46
N VAL A 98 -7.30 -4.79 -13.55
CA VAL A 98 -7.69 -3.71 -14.49
C VAL A 98 -7.60 -4.18 -15.93
N VAL A 99 -6.48 -4.77 -16.34
CA VAL A 99 -6.29 -5.24 -17.73
C VAL A 99 -7.24 -6.38 -18.08
N GLN A 100 -7.52 -7.26 -17.14
CA GLN A 100 -8.49 -8.33 -17.32
C GLN A 100 -9.92 -7.81 -17.43
N GLU A 101 -10.26 -6.76 -16.71
CA GLU A 101 -11.55 -6.09 -16.86
C GLU A 101 -11.64 -5.40 -18.23
N MET A 102 -10.56 -4.80 -18.74
CA MET A 102 -10.50 -4.33 -20.13
C MET A 102 -10.77 -5.49 -21.11
N LEU A 103 -10.15 -6.65 -20.91
CA LEU A 103 -10.37 -7.83 -21.75
C LEU A 103 -11.82 -8.33 -21.67
N CYS A 104 -12.44 -8.28 -20.49
CA CYS A 104 -13.84 -8.67 -20.29
C CYS A 104 -14.79 -7.74 -21.05
N ILE A 105 -14.63 -6.42 -20.85
CA ILE A 105 -15.41 -5.39 -21.52
C ILE A 105 -15.28 -5.49 -23.03
N TRP A 106 -14.07 -5.71 -23.55
CA TRP A 106 -13.83 -5.93 -24.97
C TRP A 106 -14.55 -7.19 -25.49
N ALA A 107 -14.45 -8.31 -24.77
CA ALA A 107 -15.06 -9.58 -25.16
C ALA A 107 -16.59 -9.60 -25.10
N GLU A 108 -17.21 -8.64 -24.42
CA GLU A 108 -18.67 -8.50 -24.28
C GLU A 108 -19.29 -7.48 -25.26
N LYS A 109 -18.48 -6.82 -26.10
CA LYS A 109 -18.97 -5.90 -27.13
C LYS A 109 -19.88 -6.60 -28.14
N ASP A 110 -20.83 -5.85 -28.71
CA ASP A 110 -21.81 -6.30 -29.72
C ASP A 110 -21.20 -6.72 -31.08
N GLY A 111 -19.87 -6.67 -31.26
CA GLY A 111 -19.16 -7.19 -32.43
C GLY A 111 -19.43 -6.49 -33.76
N ARG A 112 -19.94 -5.25 -33.74
CA ARG A 112 -20.29 -4.50 -34.97
C ARG A 112 -19.09 -3.98 -35.75
N GLU A 113 -17.97 -3.77 -35.06
CA GLU A 113 -16.68 -3.35 -35.63
C GLU A 113 -15.69 -4.49 -35.43
N ILE A 114 -14.83 -4.73 -36.42
CA ILE A 114 -13.76 -5.72 -36.32
C ILE A 114 -12.61 -5.09 -35.54
N ASP A 115 -12.39 -5.58 -34.32
CA ASP A 115 -11.27 -5.20 -33.48
C ASP A 115 -10.62 -6.44 -32.84
N TYR A 116 -9.36 -6.30 -32.41
CA TYR A 116 -8.56 -7.39 -31.88
C TYR A 116 -7.96 -6.99 -30.53
N MET A 117 -8.01 -7.91 -29.55
CA MET A 117 -7.31 -7.73 -28.28
C MET A 117 -6.49 -8.96 -27.92
N PHE A 118 -5.20 -8.75 -27.70
CA PHE A 118 -4.25 -9.77 -27.24
C PHE A 118 -3.78 -9.44 -25.83
N TYR A 119 -3.78 -10.43 -24.94
CA TYR A 119 -3.36 -10.30 -23.56
C TYR A 119 -2.22 -11.27 -23.31
N PHE A 120 -1.04 -10.79 -22.94
CA PHE A 120 0.12 -11.62 -22.63
C PHE A 120 0.47 -11.49 -21.16
N ASP A 121 0.35 -12.59 -20.40
CA ASP A 121 0.75 -12.62 -18.99
C ASP A 121 2.26 -12.84 -18.81
N GLU A 122 2.75 -12.62 -17.59
CA GLU A 122 4.17 -12.74 -17.21
C GLU A 122 4.82 -14.05 -17.69
N SER A 123 4.05 -15.15 -17.71
CA SER A 123 4.55 -16.45 -18.14
C SER A 123 4.88 -16.50 -19.63
N VAL A 124 4.04 -15.88 -20.46
CA VAL A 124 4.30 -15.77 -21.90
C VAL A 124 5.47 -14.82 -22.15
N LEU A 125 5.57 -13.73 -21.39
CA LEU A 125 6.67 -12.77 -21.51
C LEU A 125 8.04 -13.39 -21.20
N ALA A 126 8.10 -14.31 -20.25
CA ALA A 126 9.34 -14.99 -19.84
C ALA A 126 9.80 -16.08 -20.83
N HIS A 127 8.89 -16.66 -21.62
CA HIS A 127 9.16 -17.79 -22.52
C HIS A 127 9.25 -17.41 -24.01
N ASN A 128 9.88 -16.28 -24.32
CA ASN A 128 10.00 -15.82 -25.70
C ASN A 128 11.14 -16.52 -26.48
N SER A 129 10.88 -17.76 -26.90
CA SER A 129 11.56 -18.41 -28.03
C SER A 129 10.74 -18.35 -29.32
N VAL A 130 9.68 -17.53 -29.36
CA VAL A 130 8.78 -17.41 -30.51
C VAL A 130 9.51 -16.76 -31.69
N ALA A 131 9.42 -17.39 -32.87
CA ALA A 131 10.19 -17.01 -34.06
C ALA A 131 9.56 -15.86 -34.89
N SER A 132 8.24 -15.65 -34.80
CA SER A 132 7.52 -14.65 -35.62
C SER A 132 6.36 -13.98 -34.85
N LEU A 133 5.94 -12.79 -35.33
CA LEU A 133 4.78 -12.05 -34.80
C LEU A 133 3.50 -12.87 -34.92
N GLU A 134 3.27 -13.50 -36.06
CA GLU A 134 2.10 -14.35 -36.32
C GLU A 134 1.98 -15.48 -35.28
N SER A 135 3.09 -16.18 -35.00
CA SER A 135 3.08 -17.24 -33.99
C SER A 135 2.81 -16.70 -32.60
N LEU A 136 3.32 -15.51 -32.26
CA LEU A 136 3.03 -14.88 -30.98
C LEU A 136 1.53 -14.57 -30.83
N LEU A 137 0.88 -14.06 -31.89
CA LEU A 137 -0.54 -13.69 -31.83
C LEU A 137 -1.46 -14.92 -31.79
N PHE A 138 -1.18 -15.94 -32.60
CA PHE A 138 -2.12 -17.04 -32.83
C PHE A 138 -1.82 -18.32 -32.05
N ASP A 139 -0.57 -18.59 -31.70
CA ASP A 139 -0.20 -19.87 -31.10
C ASP A 139 -0.23 -19.83 -29.56
N VAL A 140 -0.38 -18.63 -28.97
CA VAL A 140 -0.45 -18.46 -27.50
C VAL A 140 -1.87 -18.66 -26.97
N TYR A 141 -2.90 -18.05 -27.58
CA TYR A 141 -4.26 -18.05 -27.01
C TYR A 141 -5.37 -18.53 -27.93
N SER A 142 -5.43 -18.04 -29.17
CA SER A 142 -6.53 -18.32 -30.09
C SER A 142 -6.00 -18.45 -31.50
N LYS A 143 -6.06 -19.68 -32.02
CA LYS A 143 -5.61 -20.01 -33.36
C LYS A 143 -6.78 -19.87 -34.34
N PRO A 144 -6.68 -19.00 -35.36
CA PRO A 144 -7.62 -18.97 -36.47
C PRO A 144 -7.66 -20.33 -37.18
N MET A 145 -8.74 -20.60 -37.92
CA MET A 145 -8.77 -21.75 -38.82
C MET A 145 -7.63 -21.63 -39.83
N GLU A 146 -6.93 -22.72 -40.12
CA GLU A 146 -5.70 -22.69 -40.94
C GLU A 146 -5.90 -22.00 -42.29
N LYS A 147 -7.08 -22.22 -42.90
CA LYS A 147 -7.47 -21.62 -44.17
C LYS A 147 -7.65 -20.09 -44.13
N ASP A 148 -7.97 -19.53 -42.97
CA ASP A 148 -8.26 -18.11 -42.78
C ASP A 148 -7.10 -17.40 -42.04
N ARG A 149 -6.05 -18.14 -41.65
CA ARG A 149 -4.96 -17.67 -40.78
C ARG A 149 -4.15 -16.54 -41.43
N MET A 150 -3.83 -16.67 -42.71
CA MET A 150 -3.09 -15.64 -43.46
C MET A 150 -3.94 -14.37 -43.63
N ASP A 151 -5.21 -14.52 -44.01
CA ASP A 151 -6.11 -13.39 -44.25
C ASP A 151 -6.34 -12.59 -42.95
N VAL A 152 -6.53 -13.29 -41.82
CA VAL A 152 -6.68 -12.63 -40.51
C VAL A 152 -5.38 -11.94 -40.08
N PHE A 153 -4.21 -12.54 -40.34
CA PHE A 153 -2.93 -11.89 -40.03
C PHE A 153 -2.72 -10.63 -40.85
N GLN A 154 -3.01 -10.69 -42.15
CA GLN A 154 -2.92 -9.54 -43.05
C GLN A 154 -3.87 -8.42 -42.62
N ASP A 155 -5.11 -8.74 -42.22
CA ASP A 155 -6.05 -7.73 -41.69
C ASP A 155 -5.51 -7.05 -40.42
N ILE A 156 -4.89 -7.81 -39.50
CA ILE A 156 -4.27 -7.27 -38.29
C ILE A 156 -3.11 -6.32 -38.62
N GLU A 157 -2.29 -6.65 -39.61
CA GLU A 157 -1.17 -5.79 -40.04
C GLU A 157 -1.67 -4.52 -40.74
N GLU A 158 -2.65 -4.64 -41.65
CA GLU A 158 -3.21 -3.51 -42.40
C GLU A 158 -4.07 -2.59 -41.53
N ASN A 159 -4.78 -3.13 -40.54
CA ASN A 159 -5.70 -2.42 -39.65
C ASN A 159 -5.22 -2.38 -38.20
N SER A 160 -3.90 -2.18 -38.01
CA SER A 160 -3.28 -2.22 -36.67
C SER A 160 -3.87 -1.21 -35.66
N ASN A 161 -4.55 -0.15 -36.12
CA ASN A 161 -5.28 0.80 -35.27
C ASN A 161 -6.47 0.19 -34.50
N ASN A 162 -6.97 -0.97 -34.94
CA ASN A 162 -8.03 -1.71 -34.26
C ASN A 162 -7.48 -2.78 -33.30
N VAL A 163 -6.16 -2.82 -33.09
CA VAL A 163 -5.48 -3.83 -32.28
C VAL A 163 -5.09 -3.25 -30.91
N VAL A 164 -5.43 -3.97 -29.85
CA VAL A 164 -5.00 -3.68 -28.47
C VAL A 164 -4.13 -4.84 -27.99
N ILE A 165 -2.90 -4.53 -27.54
CA ILE A 165 -1.98 -5.50 -26.97
C ILE A 165 -1.69 -5.14 -25.51
N ALA A 166 -1.99 -6.05 -24.60
CA ALA A 166 -1.70 -5.88 -23.18
C ALA A 166 -0.56 -6.80 -22.74
N PHE A 167 0.53 -6.22 -22.24
CA PHE A 167 1.64 -6.93 -21.59
C PHE A 167 1.50 -6.78 -20.07
N ASP A 168 1.14 -7.87 -19.38
CA ASP A 168 0.89 -7.86 -17.94
C ASP A 168 2.13 -8.31 -17.14
N CYS A 169 2.45 -7.57 -16.09
CA CYS A 169 3.56 -7.80 -15.15
C CYS A 169 4.96 -7.75 -15.80
N VAL A 170 5.23 -6.70 -16.59
CA VAL A 170 6.56 -6.52 -17.22
C VAL A 170 7.60 -6.14 -16.17
N MET A 171 8.62 -6.99 -15.99
CA MET A 171 9.82 -6.73 -15.16
C MET A 171 11.05 -6.29 -15.98
N GLY A 172 10.97 -6.43 -17.30
CA GLY A 172 12.01 -6.11 -18.27
C GLY A 172 11.73 -6.83 -19.58
N LEU A 173 12.04 -6.20 -20.70
CA LEU A 173 11.95 -6.82 -22.02
C LEU A 173 13.37 -6.94 -22.60
N LYS A 174 13.67 -8.11 -23.17
CA LYS A 174 14.94 -8.31 -23.85
C LYS A 174 14.98 -7.42 -25.10
N GLU A 175 16.02 -6.60 -25.23
CA GLU A 175 16.25 -5.78 -26.40
C GLU A 175 16.19 -6.63 -27.68
N ASN A 176 15.58 -6.07 -28.73
CA ASN A 176 15.39 -6.71 -30.04
C ASN A 176 14.49 -7.96 -30.08
N SER A 177 13.84 -8.35 -28.97
CA SER A 177 12.78 -9.36 -28.98
C SER A 177 11.54 -8.88 -29.76
N ILE A 178 10.67 -9.80 -30.19
CA ILE A 178 9.41 -9.44 -30.86
C ILE A 178 8.56 -8.50 -29.98
N LEU A 179 8.52 -8.76 -28.67
CA LEU A 179 7.82 -7.90 -27.71
C LEU A 179 8.40 -6.50 -27.65
N TRP A 180 9.73 -6.38 -27.70
CA TRP A 180 10.41 -5.08 -27.77
C TRP A 180 10.04 -4.33 -29.05
N LYS A 181 9.98 -5.03 -30.19
CA LYS A 181 9.59 -4.43 -31.48
C LYS A 181 8.13 -3.99 -31.52
N ILE A 182 7.21 -4.78 -30.95
CA ILE A 182 5.81 -4.39 -30.77
C ILE A 182 5.75 -3.16 -29.86
N MET A 183 6.39 -3.20 -28.69
CA MET A 183 6.42 -2.09 -27.74
C MET A 183 6.85 -0.78 -28.42
N ASN A 184 7.89 -0.82 -29.26
CA ASN A 184 8.41 0.36 -29.95
C ASN A 184 7.67 0.72 -31.25
N HIS A 185 6.54 0.08 -31.56
CA HIS A 185 5.76 0.29 -32.80
C HIS A 185 6.55 -0.01 -34.08
N GLU A 186 7.63 -0.80 -34.01
CA GLU A 186 8.30 -1.34 -35.19
C GLU A 186 7.44 -2.42 -35.87
N LEU A 187 6.63 -3.11 -35.07
CA LEU A 187 5.59 -4.03 -35.51
C LEU A 187 4.24 -3.50 -35.01
N LEU A 188 3.22 -3.52 -35.88
CA LEU A 188 1.87 -3.00 -35.59
C LEU A 188 1.87 -1.51 -35.18
N PRO A 189 2.23 -0.59 -36.09
CA PRO A 189 2.57 0.81 -35.77
C PRO A 189 1.40 1.66 -35.23
N ASP A 190 0.16 1.23 -35.46
CA ASP A 190 -1.02 1.93 -34.96
C ASP A 190 -1.71 1.24 -33.78
N ALA A 191 -1.18 0.11 -33.32
CA ALA A 191 -1.77 -0.62 -32.21
C ALA A 191 -1.75 0.16 -30.90
N LYS A 192 -2.74 -0.08 -30.05
CA LYS A 192 -2.71 0.38 -28.65
C LYS A 192 -1.97 -0.64 -27.81
N ILE A 193 -0.98 -0.17 -27.04
CA ILE A 193 -0.15 -1.00 -26.18
C ILE A 193 -0.39 -0.61 -24.72
N VAL A 194 -0.77 -1.58 -23.92
CA VAL A 194 -0.99 -1.44 -22.47
C VAL A 194 0.05 -2.26 -21.75
N ILE A 195 0.89 -1.62 -20.94
CA ILE A 195 1.90 -2.31 -20.13
C ILE A 195 1.53 -2.17 -18.67
N THR A 196 1.55 -3.26 -17.90
CA THR A 196 1.50 -3.17 -16.44
C THR A 196 2.88 -3.47 -15.83
N CYS A 197 3.30 -2.69 -14.85
CA CYS A 197 4.56 -2.93 -14.13
C CYS A 197 4.49 -2.50 -12.66
N ARG A 198 5.43 -3.00 -11.84
CA ARG A 198 5.65 -2.45 -10.48
C ARG A 198 6.29 -1.08 -10.58
N SER A 199 6.09 -0.28 -9.54
CA SER A 199 6.56 1.10 -9.45
C SER A 199 8.07 1.26 -9.60
N GLU A 200 8.83 0.29 -9.11
CA GLU A 200 10.30 0.22 -9.25
C GLU A 200 10.78 0.05 -10.69
N TYR A 201 9.94 -0.48 -11.57
CA TYR A 201 10.23 -0.68 -12.99
C TYR A 201 9.75 0.49 -13.87
N ASN A 202 9.07 1.49 -13.30
CA ASN A 202 8.70 2.72 -14.02
C ASN A 202 9.89 3.40 -14.73
N PRO A 203 11.10 3.48 -14.12
CA PRO A 203 12.26 4.07 -14.81
C PRO A 203 12.65 3.36 -16.11
N LEU A 204 12.27 2.09 -16.32
CA LEU A 204 12.54 1.37 -17.57
C LEU A 204 11.76 1.94 -18.76
N PHE A 205 10.70 2.72 -18.50
CA PHE A 205 9.78 3.24 -19.50
C PHE A 205 9.75 4.77 -19.48
N CYS A 206 10.85 5.46 -19.12
CA CYS A 206 10.83 6.90 -18.86
C CYS A 206 10.24 7.74 -20.01
N ASP A 207 10.46 7.35 -21.27
CA ASP A 207 10.08 8.12 -22.47
C ASP A 207 9.06 7.40 -23.37
N TRP A 208 8.66 6.18 -23.02
CA TRP A 208 7.80 5.33 -23.85
C TRP A 208 6.29 5.64 -23.78
N PRO A 209 5.69 5.84 -22.59
CA PRO A 209 4.24 5.94 -22.50
C PRO A 209 3.75 7.32 -22.92
N THR A 210 2.72 7.33 -23.75
CA THR A 210 1.92 8.53 -24.02
C THR A 210 1.15 8.93 -22.76
N ARG A 211 0.76 7.95 -21.94
CA ARG A 211 0.06 8.15 -20.68
C ARG A 211 0.52 7.18 -19.60
N LYS A 212 0.79 7.69 -18.39
CA LYS A 212 0.93 6.87 -17.18
C LYS A 212 -0.34 6.91 -16.35
N MET A 213 -0.70 5.74 -15.85
CA MET A 213 -1.84 5.46 -15.01
C MET A 213 -1.37 4.79 -13.73
N TYR A 214 -1.83 5.28 -12.59
CA TYR A 214 -1.52 4.73 -11.29
C TYR A 214 -2.72 4.01 -10.71
N VAL A 215 -2.55 2.74 -10.36
CA VAL A 215 -3.56 1.93 -9.67
C VAL A 215 -3.36 2.10 -8.18
N GLN A 216 -4.33 2.74 -7.52
CA GLN A 216 -4.28 3.06 -6.09
C GLN A 216 -4.99 2.02 -5.21
N GLY A 217 -5.78 1.14 -5.82
CA GLY A 217 -6.48 0.08 -5.12
C GLY A 217 -7.93 0.45 -4.80
N PHE A 218 -8.48 -0.15 -3.75
CA PHE A 218 -9.85 0.08 -3.31
C PHE A 218 -10.01 1.40 -2.56
N SER A 219 -11.01 2.18 -2.96
CA SER A 219 -11.56 3.28 -2.17
C SER A 219 -12.29 2.75 -0.92
N GLU A 220 -12.63 3.61 0.03
CA GLU A 220 -13.40 3.23 1.23
C GLU A 220 -14.73 2.57 0.86
N GLU A 221 -15.44 3.13 -0.12
CA GLU A 221 -16.67 2.58 -0.68
C GLU A 221 -16.44 1.22 -1.33
N SER A 222 -15.32 1.05 -2.05
CA SER A 222 -14.94 -0.22 -2.67
C SER A 222 -14.62 -1.29 -1.62
N ILE A 223 -13.95 -0.93 -0.52
CA ILE A 223 -13.63 -1.84 0.60
C ILE A 223 -14.93 -2.30 1.26
N GLN A 224 -15.83 -1.38 1.58
CA GLN A 224 -17.14 -1.70 2.17
C GLN A 224 -17.95 -2.59 1.24
N THR A 225 -18.00 -2.26 -0.06
CA THR A 225 -18.69 -3.08 -1.07
C THR A 225 -18.10 -4.47 -1.16
N TYR A 226 -16.77 -4.60 -1.15
CA TYR A 226 -16.08 -5.89 -1.17
C TYR A 226 -16.46 -6.73 0.05
N TYR A 227 -16.32 -6.20 1.27
CA TYR A 227 -16.62 -6.96 2.47
C TYR A 227 -18.11 -7.27 2.62
N GLN A 228 -19.00 -6.35 2.26
CA GLN A 228 -20.44 -6.62 2.25
C GLN A 228 -20.78 -7.78 1.31
N LYS A 229 -20.08 -7.87 0.18
CA LYS A 229 -20.30 -8.95 -0.80
C LYS A 229 -19.73 -10.29 -0.35
N MET A 230 -18.56 -10.28 0.30
CA MET A 230 -17.86 -11.50 0.69
C MET A 230 -18.31 -12.06 2.04
N LEU A 231 -18.60 -11.17 3.01
CA LEU A 231 -18.93 -11.50 4.40
C LEU A 231 -20.36 -11.09 4.79
N GLY A 232 -21.17 -10.54 3.87
CA GLY A 232 -22.50 -10.03 4.21
C GLY A 232 -23.50 -11.07 4.74
N GLN A 233 -23.20 -12.37 4.58
CA GLN A 233 -23.96 -13.46 5.20
C GLN A 233 -23.64 -13.67 6.69
N ASP A 234 -22.49 -13.17 7.16
CA ASP A 234 -22.05 -13.19 8.56
C ASP A 234 -21.82 -11.75 9.06
N PRO A 235 -22.87 -11.09 9.61
CA PRO A 235 -22.77 -9.74 10.12
C PRO A 235 -21.76 -9.56 11.25
N VAL A 236 -21.44 -10.63 12.01
CA VAL A 236 -20.50 -10.55 13.14
C VAL A 236 -19.08 -10.43 12.61
N LEU A 237 -18.69 -11.30 11.67
CA LEU A 237 -17.37 -11.22 11.03
C LEU A 237 -17.19 -9.92 10.24
N LEU A 238 -18.24 -9.47 9.55
CA LEU A 238 -18.23 -8.20 8.84
C LEU A 238 -17.97 -7.02 9.79
N ASP A 239 -18.65 -6.97 10.93
CA ASP A 239 -18.47 -5.92 11.94
C ASP A 239 -17.06 -5.93 12.55
N VAL A 240 -16.50 -7.12 12.81
CA VAL A 240 -15.13 -7.29 13.31
C VAL A 240 -14.10 -6.69 12.36
N VAL A 241 -14.26 -6.91 11.04
CA VAL A 241 -13.33 -6.39 10.03
C VAL A 241 -13.51 -4.88 9.84
N LEU A 242 -14.75 -4.39 9.73
CA LEU A 242 -15.03 -2.97 9.51
C LEU A 242 -14.64 -2.10 10.69
N LYS A 243 -14.75 -2.59 11.94
CA LYS A 243 -14.29 -1.87 13.14
C LYS A 243 -12.79 -1.92 13.36
N ASN A 244 -12.08 -2.84 12.70
CA ASN A 244 -10.63 -2.93 12.81
C ASN A 244 -9.97 -1.99 11.80
N GLN A 245 -9.57 -0.80 12.28
CA GLN A 245 -8.98 0.25 11.44
C GLN A 245 -7.69 -0.19 10.72
N GLU A 246 -6.88 -1.06 11.33
CA GLU A 246 -5.64 -1.56 10.73
C GLU A 246 -5.94 -2.49 9.54
N LEU A 247 -6.80 -3.50 9.74
CA LEU A 247 -7.24 -4.40 8.68
C LEU A 247 -7.96 -3.64 7.57
N PHE A 248 -8.87 -2.74 7.93
CA PHE A 248 -9.60 -1.92 6.97
C PHE A 248 -8.64 -1.09 6.11
N SER A 249 -7.60 -0.51 6.72
CA SER A 249 -6.63 0.32 6.01
C SER A 249 -5.71 -0.49 5.11
N LEU A 250 -5.31 -1.71 5.51
CA LEU A 250 -4.59 -2.65 4.64
C LEU A 250 -5.40 -3.02 3.40
N SER A 251 -6.71 -3.10 3.53
CA SER A 251 -7.64 -3.55 2.48
C SER A 251 -7.82 -2.58 1.32
N HIS A 252 -7.17 -1.41 1.34
CA HIS A 252 -6.99 -0.62 0.12
C HIS A 252 -6.24 -1.43 -0.95
N VAL A 253 -5.37 -2.37 -0.55
CA VAL A 253 -4.78 -3.36 -1.45
C VAL A 253 -5.74 -4.54 -1.57
N PRO A 254 -6.36 -4.79 -2.75
CA PRO A 254 -7.36 -5.86 -2.91
C PRO A 254 -6.89 -7.25 -2.49
N MET A 255 -5.61 -7.55 -2.72
CA MET A 255 -5.01 -8.81 -2.29
C MET A 255 -5.06 -8.98 -0.76
N TYR A 256 -4.79 -7.93 0.02
CA TYR A 256 -4.90 -8.01 1.49
C TYR A 256 -6.36 -8.11 1.92
N ALA A 257 -7.28 -7.39 1.27
CA ALA A 257 -8.71 -7.55 1.51
C ALA A 257 -9.17 -9.00 1.30
N PHE A 258 -8.69 -9.66 0.24
CA PHE A 258 -8.92 -11.08 -0.01
C PHE A 258 -8.35 -11.98 1.08
N MET A 259 -7.10 -11.75 1.49
CA MET A 259 -6.49 -12.55 2.55
C MET A 259 -7.27 -12.43 3.86
N VAL A 260 -7.70 -11.21 4.23
CA VAL A 260 -8.54 -10.98 5.42
C VAL A 260 -9.81 -11.82 5.37
N VAL A 261 -10.55 -11.82 4.24
CA VAL A 261 -11.75 -12.66 4.10
C VAL A 261 -11.42 -14.16 4.25
N ALA A 262 -10.32 -14.61 3.68
CA ALA A 262 -9.96 -16.03 3.69
C ALA A 262 -9.57 -16.55 5.08
N PHE A 263 -8.88 -15.75 5.92
CA PHE A 263 -8.45 -16.24 7.25
C PHE A 263 -9.35 -15.80 8.41
N ILE A 264 -10.14 -14.72 8.29
CA ILE A 264 -10.96 -14.22 9.41
C ILE A 264 -11.92 -15.25 10.03
N PRO A 265 -12.53 -16.21 9.29
CA PRO A 265 -13.43 -17.20 9.90
C PRO A 265 -12.71 -18.16 10.86
N PHE A 266 -11.40 -18.32 10.72
CA PHE A 266 -10.58 -19.19 11.57
C PHE A 266 -10.05 -18.48 12.81
N ARG A 267 -10.51 -17.25 13.08
CA ARG A 267 -10.11 -16.47 14.24
C ARG A 267 -10.82 -17.00 15.49
N ASN A 268 -10.05 -17.53 16.43
CA ASN A 268 -10.53 -17.73 17.79
C ASN A 268 -10.49 -16.38 18.52
N ASP A 269 -11.65 -15.79 18.78
CA ASP A 269 -11.86 -14.48 19.44
C ASP A 269 -11.34 -14.38 20.89
N THR A 270 -10.53 -15.34 21.33
CA THR A 270 -9.99 -15.37 22.69
C THR A 270 -8.61 -14.71 22.75
N LYS A 271 -8.61 -13.39 23.03
CA LYS A 271 -7.53 -12.64 23.73
C LYS A 271 -6.21 -12.33 22.99
N ASN A 272 -6.18 -12.05 21.69
CA ASN A 272 -4.94 -11.49 21.08
C ASN A 272 -5.14 -10.04 20.64
N ASN A 273 -4.65 -9.10 21.48
CA ASN A 273 -4.57 -7.65 21.23
C ASN A 273 -3.37 -7.27 20.34
N HIS A 274 -2.77 -8.22 19.62
CA HIS A 274 -1.60 -7.99 18.77
C HIS A 274 -2.06 -7.66 17.33
N PRO A 275 -1.47 -6.65 16.67
CA PRO A 275 -1.85 -6.20 15.33
C PRO A 275 -1.53 -7.27 14.27
N HIS A 276 -2.43 -7.47 13.30
CA HIS A 276 -2.21 -8.45 12.22
C HIS A 276 -1.26 -7.87 11.17
N THR A 277 -0.04 -8.39 11.11
CA THR A 277 0.94 -7.95 10.10
C THR A 277 0.68 -8.62 8.75
N VAL A 278 1.25 -8.07 7.67
CA VAL A 278 1.13 -8.69 6.34
C VAL A 278 1.73 -10.08 6.37
N THR A 279 2.89 -10.28 6.99
CA THR A 279 3.51 -11.61 7.08
C THR A 279 2.63 -12.61 7.83
N GLU A 280 1.97 -12.22 8.92
CA GLU A 280 1.05 -13.10 9.64
C GLU A 280 -0.11 -13.55 8.74
N MET A 281 -0.69 -12.64 7.95
CA MET A 281 -1.72 -13.00 6.96
C MET A 281 -1.19 -14.04 5.96
N TYR A 282 0.05 -13.91 5.45
CA TYR A 282 0.63 -14.88 4.53
C TYR A 282 0.89 -16.24 5.19
N ILE A 283 1.32 -16.27 6.45
CA ILE A 283 1.47 -17.53 7.20
C ILE A 283 0.12 -18.23 7.33
N HIS A 284 -0.96 -17.49 7.60
CA HIS A 284 -2.31 -18.05 7.67
C HIS A 284 -2.79 -18.59 6.32
N ILE A 285 -2.59 -17.86 5.23
CA ILE A 285 -2.92 -18.32 3.87
C ILE A 285 -2.10 -19.55 3.49
N PHE A 286 -0.80 -19.58 3.83
CA PHE A 286 0.04 -20.76 3.63
C PHE A 286 -0.53 -21.99 4.35
N ARG A 287 -0.89 -21.85 5.64
CA ARG A 287 -1.45 -22.96 6.42
C ARG A 287 -2.83 -23.38 5.89
N LEU A 288 -3.68 -22.44 5.51
CA LEU A 288 -5.00 -22.71 4.91
C LEU A 288 -4.86 -23.49 3.60
N ALA A 289 -3.98 -23.06 2.71
CA ALA A 289 -3.69 -23.76 1.45
C ALA A 289 -3.25 -25.21 1.70
N MET A 290 -2.41 -25.43 2.71
CA MET A 290 -1.95 -26.76 3.10
C MET A 290 -3.04 -27.62 3.74
N MET A 291 -3.96 -27.02 4.50
CA MET A 291 -5.15 -27.70 5.01
C MET A 291 -6.07 -28.15 3.88
N THR A 292 -6.37 -27.27 2.92
CA THR A 292 -7.22 -27.59 1.76
C THR A 292 -6.59 -28.68 0.89
N HIS A 293 -5.30 -28.56 0.59
CA HIS A 293 -4.58 -29.54 -0.22
C HIS A 293 -4.50 -30.93 0.47
N GLY A 294 -4.16 -30.95 1.76
CA GLY A 294 -4.06 -32.18 2.54
C GLY A 294 -5.40 -32.76 3.00
N LYS A 295 -6.52 -32.04 2.78
CA LYS A 295 -7.85 -32.30 3.36
C LYS A 295 -7.76 -32.54 4.87
N LYS A 296 -7.09 -31.64 5.59
CA LYS A 296 -6.78 -31.74 7.02
C LYS A 296 -7.54 -30.73 7.84
N GLN A 297 -7.87 -31.10 9.08
CA GLN A 297 -8.39 -30.17 10.08
C GLN A 297 -7.26 -29.35 10.74
N ILE A 298 -7.64 -28.29 11.44
CA ILE A 298 -6.70 -27.31 12.00
C ILE A 298 -5.75 -27.94 13.04
N GLU A 299 -6.19 -28.97 13.77
CA GLU A 299 -5.39 -29.69 14.76
C GLU A 299 -4.32 -30.59 14.12
N GLU A 300 -4.53 -31.02 12.88
CA GLU A 300 -3.67 -31.99 12.18
C GLU A 300 -2.58 -31.31 11.33
N ILE A 301 -2.72 -30.01 11.05
CA ILE A 301 -1.90 -29.31 10.06
C ILE A 301 -0.41 -29.31 10.42
N ASP A 302 -0.04 -29.16 11.69
CA ASP A 302 1.37 -29.20 12.13
C ASP A 302 1.99 -30.59 11.90
N LYS A 303 1.20 -31.65 12.08
CA LYS A 303 1.65 -33.03 11.81
C LYS A 303 1.79 -33.27 10.31
N TYR A 304 0.86 -32.76 9.51
CA TYR A 304 0.91 -32.85 8.06
C TYR A 304 2.13 -32.11 7.49
N LEU A 305 2.35 -30.85 7.90
CA LEU A 305 3.51 -30.04 7.49
C LEU A 305 4.84 -30.70 7.83
N ARG A 306 4.94 -31.38 8.99
CA ARG A 306 6.13 -32.18 9.32
C ARG A 306 6.35 -33.35 8.38
N GLY A 307 5.28 -33.99 7.90
CA GLY A 307 5.37 -35.14 6.99
C GLY A 307 5.75 -34.77 5.56
N ILE A 308 5.42 -33.55 5.11
CA ILE A 308 5.72 -33.05 3.76
C ILE A 308 6.86 -32.02 3.75
N LYS A 309 7.63 -31.93 4.84
CA LYS A 309 8.63 -30.90 5.06
C LYS A 309 9.58 -30.76 3.87
N ASP A 310 10.13 -31.86 3.37
CA ASP A 310 11.12 -31.82 2.28
C ASP A 310 10.56 -31.21 0.98
N GLN A 311 9.30 -31.50 0.66
CA GLN A 311 8.62 -30.89 -0.50
C GLN A 311 8.45 -29.39 -0.33
N VAL A 312 8.09 -28.95 0.89
CA VAL A 312 7.94 -27.52 1.21
C VAL A 312 9.30 -26.83 1.11
N TYR A 313 10.38 -27.44 1.57
CA TYR A 313 11.73 -26.88 1.47
C TYR A 313 12.20 -26.75 0.01
N HIS A 314 11.92 -27.74 -0.83
CA HIS A 314 12.21 -27.65 -2.26
C HIS A 314 11.47 -26.47 -2.92
N LEU A 315 10.20 -26.25 -2.54
CA LEU A 315 9.43 -25.09 -3.01
C LEU A 315 10.04 -23.76 -2.54
N MET A 316 10.46 -23.68 -1.26
CA MET A 316 11.14 -22.50 -0.70
C MET A 316 12.45 -22.18 -1.42
N GLU A 317 13.27 -23.19 -1.71
CA GLU A 317 14.55 -23.05 -2.40
C GLU A 317 14.38 -22.55 -3.83
N ASN A 318 13.46 -23.13 -4.58
CA ASN A 318 13.13 -22.66 -5.92
C ASN A 318 12.66 -21.20 -5.87
N ALA A 319 11.76 -20.86 -4.93
CA ALA A 319 11.30 -19.50 -4.71
C ALA A 319 12.45 -18.50 -4.55
N PHE A 320 13.40 -18.82 -3.67
CA PHE A 320 14.58 -17.99 -3.42
C PHE A 320 15.47 -17.85 -4.65
N ASN A 321 15.80 -18.96 -5.31
CA ASN A 321 16.70 -18.98 -6.47
C ASN A 321 16.12 -18.19 -7.65
N ALA A 322 14.82 -18.31 -7.92
CA ALA A 322 14.18 -17.56 -8.99
C ALA A 322 14.06 -16.07 -8.66
N THR A 323 13.79 -15.72 -7.39
CA THR A 323 13.79 -14.33 -6.94
C THR A 323 15.16 -13.71 -7.15
N MET A 324 16.23 -14.37 -6.70
CA MET A 324 17.61 -13.91 -6.90
C MET A 324 17.98 -13.68 -8.37
N LYS A 325 17.48 -14.53 -9.28
CA LYS A 325 17.75 -14.44 -10.72
C LYS A 325 16.84 -13.44 -11.45
N LYS A 326 15.88 -12.79 -10.78
CA LYS A 326 14.79 -12.00 -11.39
C LYS A 326 13.98 -12.78 -12.44
N THR A 327 13.82 -14.09 -12.23
CA THR A 327 13.08 -14.95 -13.15
C THR A 327 11.79 -15.44 -12.50
N LEU A 328 10.80 -15.74 -13.33
CA LEU A 328 9.69 -16.56 -12.87
C LEU A 328 10.20 -17.93 -12.42
N ASN A 329 9.65 -18.42 -11.31
CA ASN A 329 9.84 -19.82 -10.94
C ASN A 329 9.24 -20.70 -12.02
N PHE A 330 10.06 -21.52 -12.65
CA PHE A 330 9.60 -22.62 -13.48
C PHE A 330 9.97 -23.91 -12.79
N ILE A 331 9.08 -24.35 -11.90
CA ILE A 331 9.24 -25.62 -11.20
C ILE A 331 8.60 -26.70 -12.08
N SER A 332 9.35 -27.74 -12.42
CA SER A 332 8.77 -28.97 -12.96
C SER A 332 8.01 -29.64 -11.83
N CYS A 333 6.67 -29.61 -11.84
CA CYS A 333 5.87 -30.29 -10.83
C CYS A 333 5.07 -31.44 -11.45
N ASP A 334 5.07 -32.56 -10.75
CA ASP A 334 4.17 -33.68 -11.02
C ASP A 334 2.77 -33.40 -10.44
N GLU A 335 1.74 -34.09 -10.95
CA GLU A 335 0.33 -33.85 -10.59
C GLU A 335 0.00 -34.09 -9.09
N THR A 336 0.91 -34.69 -8.33
CA THR A 336 0.80 -34.97 -6.90
C THR A 336 1.54 -33.99 -5.99
N ASP A 337 2.17 -32.97 -6.57
CA ASP A 337 3.07 -32.05 -5.86
C ASP A 337 2.31 -30.91 -5.16
N ILE A 338 2.76 -30.52 -3.96
CA ILE A 338 2.20 -29.40 -3.18
C ILE A 338 2.21 -28.08 -3.94
N CYS A 339 3.01 -28.01 -5.02
CA CYS A 339 2.97 -26.99 -6.05
C CYS A 339 1.55 -26.53 -6.41
N HIS A 340 0.59 -27.46 -6.56
CA HIS A 340 -0.78 -27.11 -6.95
C HIS A 340 -1.53 -26.23 -5.95
N ALA A 341 -1.04 -26.13 -4.71
CA ALA A 341 -1.62 -25.28 -3.67
C ALA A 341 -1.21 -23.81 -3.77
N PHE A 342 -0.12 -23.48 -4.50
CA PHE A 342 0.44 -22.12 -4.56
C PHE A 342 0.86 -21.67 -5.97
N LEU A 343 0.98 -22.61 -6.90
CA LEU A 343 1.46 -22.40 -8.24
C LEU A 343 0.34 -22.56 -9.27
N LYS A 344 0.38 -21.72 -10.29
CA LYS A 344 -0.37 -21.86 -11.54
C LYS A 344 0.41 -22.80 -12.46
N MET A 345 -0.29 -23.80 -13.00
CA MET A 345 0.26 -24.64 -14.08
C MET A 345 0.29 -23.85 -15.38
N ILE A 346 1.46 -23.78 -16.00
CA ILE A 346 1.70 -23.23 -17.33
C ILE A 346 2.08 -24.39 -18.21
N THR A 347 1.24 -24.70 -19.20
CA THR A 347 1.53 -25.75 -20.17
C THR A 347 1.99 -25.11 -21.45
N ILE A 348 3.25 -25.33 -21.81
CA ILE A 348 3.82 -24.87 -23.08
C ILE A 348 3.86 -26.06 -24.01
N ARG A 349 3.23 -25.92 -25.17
CA ARG A 349 3.23 -26.96 -26.19
C ARG A 349 4.46 -26.76 -27.07
N ASP A 350 5.47 -27.59 -26.85
CA ASP A 350 6.72 -27.54 -27.62
C ASP A 350 6.59 -28.23 -28.98
N SER A 351 5.63 -29.15 -29.16
CA SER A 351 5.31 -29.79 -30.45
C SER A 351 3.89 -30.38 -30.50
N LEU A 352 3.49 -30.99 -31.63
CA LEU A 352 2.22 -31.72 -31.74
C LEU A 352 2.08 -32.87 -30.72
N SER A 353 3.18 -33.39 -30.18
CA SER A 353 3.23 -34.57 -29.31
C SER A 353 3.95 -34.35 -27.98
N SER A 354 4.52 -33.16 -27.72
CA SER A 354 5.17 -32.83 -26.46
C SER A 354 4.68 -31.50 -25.89
N ALA A 355 4.34 -31.50 -24.62
CA ALA A 355 4.02 -30.30 -23.87
C ALA A 355 4.80 -30.32 -22.56
N THR A 356 5.64 -29.31 -22.34
CA THR A 356 6.33 -29.12 -21.07
C THR A 356 5.42 -28.35 -20.12
N LYS A 357 5.22 -28.92 -18.94
CA LYS A 357 4.45 -28.29 -17.85
C LYS A 357 5.42 -27.60 -16.90
N TYR A 358 5.26 -26.30 -16.72
CA TYR A 358 5.96 -25.50 -15.73
C TYR A 358 4.97 -24.97 -14.69
N CYS A 359 5.47 -24.60 -13.51
CA CYS A 359 4.65 -24.05 -12.44
C CYS A 359 5.26 -22.73 -11.96
N ALA A 360 4.45 -21.67 -11.92
CA ALA A 360 4.85 -20.35 -11.40
C ALA A 360 3.93 -19.91 -10.26
N PHE A 361 4.45 -19.11 -9.34
CA PHE A 361 3.63 -18.57 -8.24
C PHE A 361 2.50 -17.70 -8.79
N LEU A 362 1.33 -17.78 -8.15
CA LEU A 362 0.15 -16.99 -8.53
C LEU A 362 0.37 -15.48 -8.44
N HIS A 363 1.27 -15.07 -7.55
CA HIS A 363 1.63 -13.68 -7.34
C HIS A 363 3.07 -13.57 -6.84
N ASN A 364 3.81 -12.55 -7.31
CA ASN A 364 5.23 -12.37 -6.98
C ASN A 364 5.49 -12.22 -5.48
N THR A 365 4.52 -11.71 -4.71
CA THR A 365 4.66 -11.66 -3.25
C THR A 365 4.63 -13.02 -2.57
N MET A 366 3.96 -14.01 -3.17
CA MET A 366 3.99 -15.38 -2.62
C MET A 366 5.38 -15.97 -2.83
N GLN A 367 5.97 -15.73 -4.00
CA GLN A 367 7.37 -16.08 -4.25
C GLN A 367 8.33 -15.37 -3.27
N GLU A 368 8.14 -14.08 -3.00
CA GLU A 368 8.91 -13.32 -2.01
C GLU A 368 8.75 -13.89 -0.60
N PHE A 369 7.53 -14.27 -0.21
CA PHE A 369 7.23 -14.92 1.08
C PHE A 369 7.93 -16.29 1.22
N PHE A 370 7.86 -17.15 0.20
CA PHE A 370 8.58 -18.43 0.21
C PHE A 370 10.10 -18.25 0.20
N SER A 371 10.60 -17.19 -0.46
CA SER A 371 12.02 -16.82 -0.41
C SER A 371 12.45 -16.42 1.02
N ALA A 372 11.58 -15.72 1.75
CA ALA A 372 11.83 -15.36 3.15
C ALA A 372 11.81 -16.59 4.07
N LEU A 373 10.92 -17.56 3.81
CA LEU A 373 10.92 -18.84 4.52
C LEU A 373 12.22 -19.62 4.28
N TRP A 374 12.75 -19.60 3.06
CA TRP A 374 14.05 -20.21 2.76
C TRP A 374 15.18 -19.56 3.56
N LEU A 375 15.22 -18.22 3.61
CA LEU A 375 16.20 -17.46 4.39
C LEU A 375 16.10 -17.73 5.89
N LEU A 376 14.89 -17.91 6.42
CA LEU A 376 14.69 -18.33 7.81
C LEU A 376 15.37 -19.68 8.09
N GLY A 377 15.32 -20.59 7.11
CA GLY A 377 16.00 -21.89 7.15
C GLY A 377 17.52 -21.82 6.98
N HIS A 378 18.05 -20.75 6.37
CA HIS A 378 19.46 -20.56 6.05
C HIS A 378 19.99 -19.21 6.57
N PRO A 379 20.14 -19.04 7.90
CA PRO A 379 20.54 -17.76 8.50
C PRO A 379 21.87 -17.20 7.98
N ASP A 380 22.78 -18.07 7.55
CA ASP A 380 24.10 -17.69 7.04
C ASP A 380 24.03 -16.90 5.72
N GLU A 381 22.95 -17.05 4.94
CA GLU A 381 22.76 -16.32 3.68
C GLU A 381 22.14 -14.93 3.89
N ILE A 382 21.54 -14.65 5.06
CA ILE A 382 20.81 -13.41 5.33
C ILE A 382 21.71 -12.18 5.18
N GLU A 383 22.94 -12.21 5.71
CA GLU A 383 23.86 -11.07 5.64
C GLU A 383 24.25 -10.74 4.19
N LYS A 384 24.46 -11.76 3.37
CA LYS A 384 24.71 -11.61 1.94
C LYS A 384 23.51 -10.98 1.22
N VAL A 385 22.28 -11.39 1.55
CA VAL A 385 21.07 -10.75 0.98
C VAL A 385 20.95 -9.29 1.41
N LEU A 386 21.21 -8.96 2.68
CA LEU A 386 21.20 -7.59 3.18
C LEU A 386 22.18 -6.70 2.41
N GLN A 387 23.36 -7.21 2.09
CA GLN A 387 24.35 -6.48 1.28
C GLN A 387 23.93 -6.37 -0.19
N LEU A 388 23.52 -7.49 -0.81
CA LEU A 388 23.13 -7.51 -2.23
C LEU A 388 21.95 -6.59 -2.51
N CYS A 389 20.95 -6.54 -1.62
CA CYS A 389 19.74 -5.74 -1.81
C CYS A 389 19.99 -4.22 -1.79
N GLN A 390 21.21 -3.77 -1.48
CA GLN A 390 21.63 -2.37 -1.64
C GLN A 390 22.07 -2.04 -3.08
N THR A 391 22.39 -3.05 -3.89
CA THR A 391 22.80 -2.86 -5.29
C THR A 391 21.58 -2.65 -6.19
N GLU A 392 21.70 -1.80 -7.22
CA GLU A 392 20.61 -1.61 -8.20
C GLU A 392 20.24 -2.92 -8.93
N GLU A 393 21.20 -3.82 -9.11
CA GLU A 393 20.95 -5.15 -9.68
C GLU A 393 20.05 -5.97 -8.76
N HIS A 394 20.31 -6.05 -7.45
CA HIS A 394 19.57 -6.93 -6.54
C HIS A 394 18.56 -6.21 -5.65
N LYS A 395 18.21 -4.95 -5.96
CA LYS A 395 17.26 -4.13 -5.21
C LYS A 395 15.89 -4.78 -4.99
N HIS A 396 15.44 -5.60 -5.94
CA HIS A 396 14.20 -6.38 -5.87
C HIS A 396 14.17 -7.35 -4.66
N MET A 397 15.33 -7.79 -4.16
CA MET A 397 15.42 -8.63 -2.95
C MET A 397 14.94 -7.92 -1.68
N ARG A 398 14.85 -6.58 -1.70
CA ARG A 398 14.28 -5.81 -0.57
C ARG A 398 12.85 -6.22 -0.24
N HIS A 399 12.07 -6.74 -1.19
CA HIS A 399 10.70 -7.20 -0.91
C HIS A 399 10.64 -8.48 -0.05
N VAL A 400 11.75 -9.22 0.04
CA VAL A 400 11.85 -10.43 0.88
C VAL A 400 12.04 -10.08 2.35
N LEU A 401 12.68 -8.96 2.66
CA LEU A 401 13.08 -8.62 4.03
C LEU A 401 11.92 -8.28 4.97
N PRO A 402 10.84 -7.56 4.58
CA PRO A 402 9.67 -7.40 5.45
C PRO A 402 9.06 -8.73 5.86
N PHE A 403 8.96 -9.70 4.94
CA PHE A 403 8.52 -11.05 5.27
C PHE A 403 9.48 -11.74 6.24
N LEU A 404 10.79 -11.65 6.00
CA LEU A 404 11.78 -12.22 6.94
C LEU A 404 11.65 -11.61 8.33
N CYS A 405 11.42 -10.29 8.43
CA CYS A 405 11.16 -9.61 9.70
C CYS A 405 9.93 -10.20 10.41
N GLY A 406 8.81 -10.35 9.70
CA GLY A 406 7.60 -10.93 10.27
C GLY A 406 7.75 -12.41 10.65
N LEU A 407 8.51 -13.18 9.89
CA LEU A 407 8.81 -14.59 10.21
C LEU A 407 9.68 -14.73 11.47
N LEU A 408 10.54 -13.74 11.75
CA LEU A 408 11.37 -13.65 12.96
C LEU A 408 10.62 -13.09 14.17
N SER A 409 9.36 -12.66 14.01
CA SER A 409 8.51 -12.17 15.10
C SER A 409 8.18 -13.27 16.10
N LYS A 410 8.21 -12.93 17.40
CA LYS A 410 7.88 -13.85 18.51
C LYS A 410 6.46 -14.42 18.41
N HIS A 411 5.53 -13.64 17.86
CA HIS A 411 4.12 -14.04 17.71
C HIS A 411 3.94 -15.17 16.68
N ASN A 412 4.80 -15.21 15.66
CA ASN A 412 4.71 -16.14 14.55
C ASN A 412 5.46 -17.46 14.78
N ILE A 413 6.36 -17.52 15.77
CA ILE A 413 7.13 -18.74 16.12
C ILE A 413 6.19 -19.95 16.30
N ARG A 414 5.05 -19.76 16.98
CA ARG A 414 4.09 -20.84 17.25
C ARG A 414 3.49 -21.45 15.97
N LEU A 415 3.38 -20.66 14.90
CA LEU A 415 2.82 -21.06 13.61
C LEU A 415 3.87 -21.72 12.71
N LEU A 416 5.16 -21.48 12.97
CA LEU A 416 6.29 -21.93 12.14
C LEU A 416 7.09 -23.07 12.76
N LYS A 417 6.90 -23.36 14.05
CA LYS A 417 7.63 -24.41 14.80
C LYS A 417 7.58 -25.81 14.20
N CYS A 418 6.58 -26.10 13.35
CA CYS A 418 6.47 -27.37 12.63
C CYS A 418 7.50 -27.51 11.51
N LEU A 419 7.99 -26.41 10.95
CA LEU A 419 8.98 -26.36 9.88
C LEU A 419 10.37 -26.02 10.42
N PHE A 420 10.46 -25.05 11.35
CA PHE A 420 11.73 -24.52 11.84
C PHE A 420 11.85 -24.65 13.38
N PRO A 421 13.04 -25.00 13.92
CA PRO A 421 13.26 -25.02 15.36
C PRO A 421 13.13 -23.62 16.00
N GLU A 422 12.38 -23.51 17.11
CA GLU A 422 12.16 -22.22 17.78
C GLU A 422 13.47 -21.54 18.24
N ASN A 423 14.45 -22.33 18.67
CA ASN A 423 15.75 -21.82 19.13
C ASN A 423 16.55 -21.18 17.98
N GLN A 424 16.41 -21.71 16.76
CA GLN A 424 17.05 -21.13 15.57
C GLN A 424 16.44 -19.76 15.27
N ILE A 425 15.10 -19.66 15.22
CA ILE A 425 14.41 -18.40 14.93
C ILE A 425 14.81 -17.32 15.94
N LYS A 426 14.82 -17.65 17.25
CA LYS A 426 15.22 -16.72 18.31
C LYS A 426 16.67 -16.26 18.14
N LYS A 427 17.61 -17.20 17.93
CA LYS A 427 19.02 -16.88 17.72
C LYS A 427 19.23 -15.98 16.50
N THR A 428 18.53 -16.25 15.40
CA THR A 428 18.58 -15.41 14.19
C THR A 428 18.03 -14.01 14.46
N SER A 429 16.89 -13.91 15.14
CA SER A 429 16.25 -12.63 15.48
C SER A 429 17.16 -11.72 16.32
N ASP A 430 17.90 -12.30 17.28
CA ASP A 430 18.76 -11.55 18.19
C ASP A 430 19.84 -10.72 17.49
N TRP A 431 20.53 -11.29 16.49
CA TRP A 431 21.58 -10.58 15.74
C TRP A 431 21.05 -9.85 14.50
N PHE A 432 19.96 -10.32 13.92
CA PHE A 432 19.39 -9.77 12.68
C PHE A 432 18.99 -8.30 12.82
N ILE A 433 18.42 -7.91 13.96
CA ILE A 433 17.96 -6.53 14.21
C ILE A 433 19.11 -5.53 14.06
N GLU A 434 20.24 -5.81 14.69
CA GLU A 434 21.42 -4.93 14.64
C GLU A 434 21.93 -4.82 13.20
N LYS A 435 22.09 -5.96 12.51
CA LYS A 435 22.54 -6.00 11.11
C LYS A 435 21.59 -5.29 10.15
N LEU A 436 20.28 -5.45 10.31
CA LEU A 436 19.26 -4.76 9.51
C LEU A 436 19.41 -3.24 9.68
N LEU A 437 19.43 -2.76 10.93
CA LEU A 437 19.54 -1.33 11.21
C LEU A 437 20.89 -0.76 10.74
N ASP A 438 22.00 -1.47 10.95
CA ASP A 438 23.31 -1.01 10.48
C ASP A 438 23.40 -0.92 8.96
N THR A 439 22.78 -1.87 8.25
CA THR A 439 22.80 -1.88 6.78
C THR A 439 21.99 -0.73 6.20
N PHE A 440 20.81 -0.47 6.75
CA PHE A 440 19.88 0.52 6.18
C PHE A 440 20.03 1.92 6.73
N LEU A 441 20.64 2.14 7.89
CA LEU A 441 20.82 3.48 8.48
C LEU A 441 22.17 4.12 8.14
N GLN A 442 23.14 3.37 7.62
CA GLN A 442 24.42 3.97 7.22
C GLN A 442 24.30 4.74 5.89
N PRO A 443 24.94 5.92 5.77
CA PRO A 443 24.91 6.71 4.54
C PRO A 443 25.52 5.92 3.38
N GLN A 444 24.71 5.64 2.36
CA GLN A 444 25.16 4.95 1.16
C GLN A 444 25.75 6.00 0.20
N SER A 445 27.02 6.35 0.39
CA SER A 445 27.76 7.37 -0.39
C SER A 445 27.17 8.80 -0.36
N ASP A 446 27.94 9.78 -0.84
CA ASP A 446 27.59 11.21 -0.78
C ASP A 446 26.31 11.53 -1.56
N GLY A 447 25.15 11.44 -0.92
CA GLY A 447 23.87 12.00 -1.41
C GLY A 447 22.64 11.09 -1.41
N GLU A 448 22.71 9.83 -0.98
CA GLU A 448 21.52 8.97 -0.84
C GLU A 448 21.06 8.88 0.64
N GLU A 449 19.92 9.53 0.93
CA GLU A 449 19.17 9.36 2.19
C GLU A 449 18.57 7.95 2.25
N PHE A 450 18.54 7.36 3.43
CA PHE A 450 17.98 6.02 3.64
C PHE A 450 16.44 6.02 3.59
N ASP A 451 15.85 4.88 3.22
CA ASP A 451 14.39 4.73 3.11
C ASP A 451 13.74 4.49 4.48
N LEU A 452 13.40 5.59 5.15
CA LEU A 452 12.81 5.62 6.48
C LEU A 452 11.56 4.73 6.59
N LEU A 453 10.64 4.85 5.64
CA LEU A 453 9.35 4.19 5.66
C LEU A 453 9.50 2.68 5.46
N TYR A 454 10.45 2.28 4.62
CA TYR A 454 10.81 0.87 4.46
C TYR A 454 11.34 0.26 5.76
N VAL A 455 12.20 0.97 6.50
CA VAL A 455 12.69 0.49 7.80
C VAL A 455 11.54 0.39 8.82
N CYS A 456 10.66 1.40 8.88
CA CYS A 456 9.46 1.34 9.72
C CYS A 456 8.56 0.15 9.37
N GLN A 457 8.39 -0.18 8.08
CA GLN A 457 7.64 -1.35 7.64
C GLN A 457 8.28 -2.65 8.15
N CYS A 458 9.60 -2.81 8.01
CA CYS A 458 10.32 -3.97 8.54
C CYS A 458 10.16 -4.12 10.06
N LEU A 459 10.26 -3.01 10.81
CA LEU A 459 10.06 -3.00 12.26
C LEU A 459 8.62 -3.34 12.66
N CYS A 460 7.64 -2.83 11.90
CA CYS A 460 6.24 -3.18 12.05
C CYS A 460 5.98 -4.66 11.77
N GLU A 461 6.61 -5.26 10.77
CA GLU A 461 6.49 -6.71 10.55
C GLU A 461 7.16 -7.51 11.68
N LEU A 462 8.34 -7.09 12.14
CA LEU A 462 9.08 -7.76 13.21
C LEU A 462 8.35 -7.79 14.55
N GLN A 463 7.49 -6.80 14.81
CA GLN A 463 6.73 -6.65 16.04
C GLN A 463 7.62 -6.69 17.30
N SER A 464 8.78 -6.04 17.24
CA SER A 464 9.76 -6.01 18.34
C SER A 464 9.88 -4.59 18.91
N PRO A 465 9.34 -4.34 20.12
CA PRO A 465 9.50 -3.06 20.80
C PRO A 465 10.98 -2.68 21.01
N LYS A 466 11.83 -3.67 21.31
CA LYS A 466 13.28 -3.48 21.46
C LYS A 466 13.89 -2.94 20.16
N ALA A 467 13.55 -3.51 19.01
CA ALA A 467 14.06 -3.06 17.72
C ALA A 467 13.61 -1.62 17.38
N CYS A 468 12.36 -1.29 17.70
CA CYS A 468 11.82 0.06 17.50
C CYS A 468 12.56 1.09 18.35
N LEU A 469 12.81 0.79 19.62
CA LEU A 469 13.56 1.67 20.52
C LEU A 469 15.00 1.88 20.04
N MET A 470 15.70 0.82 19.65
CA MET A 470 17.05 0.91 19.08
C MET A 470 17.08 1.79 17.82
N PHE A 471 16.07 1.67 16.96
CA PHE A 471 15.92 2.51 15.78
C PHE A 471 15.67 3.99 16.15
N LEU A 472 14.74 4.26 17.07
CA LEU A 472 14.44 5.63 17.51
C LEU A 472 15.64 6.31 18.20
N GLU A 473 16.43 5.56 18.97
CA GLU A 473 17.69 6.03 19.56
C GLU A 473 18.69 6.43 18.47
N LYS A 474 18.88 5.60 17.43
CA LYS A 474 19.76 5.92 16.29
C LYS A 474 19.29 7.14 15.50
N MET A 475 17.98 7.39 15.47
CA MET A 475 17.37 8.55 14.81
C MET A 475 17.29 9.80 15.68
N ASP A 476 17.81 9.76 16.92
CA ASP A 476 17.60 10.80 17.94
C ASP A 476 16.12 11.20 18.12
N HIS A 477 15.21 10.27 17.86
CA HIS A 477 13.76 10.48 17.93
C HIS A 477 13.25 11.58 16.98
N HIS A 478 13.98 11.85 15.89
CA HIS A 478 13.57 12.74 14.81
C HIS A 478 13.28 11.93 13.54
N LEU A 479 12.04 11.99 13.07
CA LEU A 479 11.57 11.28 11.88
C LEU A 479 11.08 12.31 10.84
N GLU A 480 11.61 12.22 9.62
CA GLU A 480 11.25 13.10 8.51
C GLU A 480 11.06 12.25 7.25
N PRO A 481 9.84 11.76 6.99
CA PRO A 481 9.53 11.09 5.74
C PRO A 481 9.68 12.06 4.57
N GLU A 482 10.22 11.59 3.44
CA GLU A 482 10.37 12.40 2.22
C GLU A 482 9.26 12.13 1.18
N GLU A 483 8.41 11.13 1.43
CA GLU A 483 7.41 10.63 0.50
C GLU A 483 6.00 10.75 1.09
N ASP A 484 5.01 10.89 0.20
CA ASP A 484 3.60 10.89 0.58
C ASP A 484 3.22 9.56 1.24
N LEU A 485 2.42 9.62 2.31
CA LEU A 485 2.21 8.48 3.21
C LEU A 485 0.88 7.78 2.92
N ASP A 486 0.98 6.49 2.60
CA ASP A 486 -0.17 5.59 2.52
C ASP A 486 -0.64 5.13 3.92
N PRO A 487 -1.89 4.66 4.08
CA PRO A 487 -2.40 4.21 5.38
C PRO A 487 -1.59 3.07 6.02
N HIS A 488 -1.01 2.18 5.23
CA HIS A 488 -0.16 1.10 5.73
C HIS A 488 1.20 1.62 6.23
N GLN A 489 1.81 2.58 5.53
CA GLN A 489 3.00 3.31 5.98
C GLN A 489 2.69 4.13 7.23
N CYS A 490 1.51 4.76 7.31
CA CYS A 490 1.05 5.45 8.53
C CYS A 490 0.92 4.47 9.69
N CYS A 491 0.36 3.28 9.46
CA CYS A 491 0.26 2.22 10.46
C CYS A 491 1.64 1.76 10.95
N ALA A 492 2.57 1.51 10.03
CA ALA A 492 3.94 1.10 10.37
C ALA A 492 4.69 2.19 11.15
N LEU A 493 4.59 3.44 10.71
CA LEU A 493 5.18 4.59 11.39
C LEU A 493 4.57 4.78 12.80
N SER A 494 3.24 4.69 12.90
CA SER A 494 2.52 4.80 14.17
C SER A 494 2.91 3.69 15.14
N TYR A 495 3.08 2.46 14.65
CA TYR A 495 3.55 1.33 15.44
C TYR A 495 4.91 1.61 16.06
N VAL A 496 5.87 2.11 15.27
CA VAL A 496 7.23 2.45 15.74
C VAL A 496 7.19 3.56 16.77
N ILE A 497 6.48 4.67 16.49
CA ILE A 497 6.36 5.81 17.40
C ILE A 497 5.71 5.39 18.72
N ALA A 498 4.66 4.57 18.68
CA ALA A 498 3.96 4.09 19.86
C ALA A 498 4.84 3.26 20.82
N GLN A 499 5.99 2.75 20.36
CA GLN A 499 6.94 2.05 21.24
C GLN A 499 7.76 3.00 22.11
N SER A 500 7.88 4.28 21.74
CA SER A 500 8.56 5.28 22.55
C SER A 500 7.72 5.61 23.77
N ARG A 501 8.17 5.26 24.98
CA ARG A 501 7.44 5.55 26.24
C ARG A 501 8.02 6.73 27.02
N ASP A 502 9.32 6.95 26.90
CA ASP A 502 10.06 7.86 27.78
C ASP A 502 10.47 9.18 27.09
N LYS A 503 10.46 9.23 25.76
CA LYS A 503 10.85 10.41 24.97
C LYS A 503 9.84 10.66 23.85
N GLU A 504 9.46 11.92 23.66
CA GLU A 504 8.60 12.32 22.54
C GLU A 504 9.35 12.13 21.21
N VAL A 505 8.65 11.58 20.22
CA VAL A 505 9.16 11.46 18.85
C VAL A 505 8.71 12.68 18.04
N TYR A 506 9.67 13.43 17.52
CA TYR A 506 9.39 14.54 16.62
C TYR A 506 9.19 14.03 15.20
N LEU A 507 7.99 14.24 14.64
CA LEU A 507 7.64 13.83 13.30
C LEU A 507 7.39 15.06 12.42
N ASN A 508 8.25 15.23 11.41
CA ASN A 508 8.13 16.28 10.41
C ASN A 508 7.41 15.75 9.15
N LEU A 509 6.27 16.32 8.83
CA LEU A 509 5.41 15.99 7.69
C LEU A 509 5.29 17.15 6.69
N GLU A 510 6.17 18.15 6.75
CA GLU A 510 6.08 19.36 5.92
C GLU A 510 6.05 19.09 4.42
N ASP A 511 6.82 18.10 3.94
CA ASP A 511 6.90 17.75 2.53
C ASP A 511 6.00 16.57 2.14
N CYS A 512 5.13 16.11 3.07
CA CYS A 512 4.30 14.93 2.91
C CYS A 512 2.81 15.29 2.80
N THR A 513 2.09 14.56 1.95
CA THR A 513 0.63 14.52 1.95
C THR A 513 0.13 13.20 2.51
N MET A 514 -0.99 13.27 3.24
CA MET A 514 -1.59 12.14 3.92
C MET A 514 -3.11 12.24 3.94
N ALA A 515 -3.74 11.08 3.97
CA ALA A 515 -5.16 10.88 4.24
C ALA A 515 -5.60 11.29 5.64
N ASP A 516 -6.89 11.64 5.79
CA ASP A 516 -7.50 11.80 7.12
C ASP A 516 -7.38 10.51 7.97
N VAL A 517 -7.54 9.34 7.36
CA VAL A 517 -7.37 8.03 8.04
C VAL A 517 -5.94 7.85 8.56
N GLY A 518 -4.93 8.22 7.76
CA GLY A 518 -3.53 8.16 8.16
C GLY A 518 -3.21 9.16 9.27
N MET A 519 -3.74 10.39 9.17
CA MET A 519 -3.56 11.41 10.21
C MET A 519 -4.17 10.95 11.53
N ASN A 520 -5.35 10.32 11.48
CA ASN A 520 -5.96 9.73 12.67
C ASN A 520 -5.05 8.68 13.31
N MET A 521 -4.46 7.76 12.52
CA MET A 521 -3.48 6.77 13.03
C MET A 521 -2.31 7.42 13.74
N ILE A 522 -1.68 8.43 13.13
CA ILE A 522 -0.53 9.11 13.71
C ILE A 522 -0.90 9.84 15.01
N LEU A 523 -2.07 10.49 15.05
CA LEU A 523 -2.55 11.16 16.25
C LEU A 523 -2.82 10.18 17.40
N THR A 524 -3.08 8.89 17.12
CA THR A 524 -3.22 7.86 18.17
C THR A 524 -1.94 7.63 18.96
N CYS A 525 -0.77 8.03 18.43
CA CYS A 525 0.50 7.92 19.14
C CYS A 525 0.67 8.93 20.27
N SER A 526 -0.27 9.86 20.44
CA SER A 526 -0.32 10.78 21.59
C SER A 526 -0.33 10.00 22.92
N PRO A 527 0.50 10.37 23.91
CA PRO A 527 1.29 11.61 24.00
C PRO A 527 2.72 11.52 23.45
N ASN A 528 3.13 10.39 22.89
CA ASN A 528 4.54 10.09 22.58
C ASN A 528 5.04 10.74 21.28
N ILE A 529 4.28 11.69 20.71
CA ILE A 529 4.54 12.28 19.40
C ILE A 529 4.43 13.80 19.45
N ARG A 530 5.28 14.48 18.68
CA ARG A 530 5.17 15.92 18.40
C ARG A 530 5.14 16.14 16.90
N LEU A 531 4.07 16.78 16.41
CA LEU A 531 3.83 16.93 14.98
C LEU A 531 4.27 18.29 14.44
N ASN A 532 4.87 18.26 13.25
CA ASN A 532 5.08 19.42 12.40
C ASN A 532 4.52 19.15 10.99
N ILE A 533 3.52 19.93 10.55
CA ILE A 533 2.88 19.73 9.22
C ILE A 533 3.30 20.84 8.24
N CYS A 534 3.67 22.03 8.72
CA CYS A 534 4.21 23.07 7.86
C CYS A 534 4.95 24.13 8.68
N LYS A 535 5.89 24.84 8.05
CA LYS A 535 6.63 25.96 8.68
C LYS A 535 5.76 27.13 9.11
N GLU A 536 4.60 27.34 8.50
CA GLU A 536 3.73 28.49 8.78
C GLU A 536 2.70 28.13 9.87
N PRO A 537 2.78 28.70 11.08
CA PRO A 537 1.90 28.34 12.20
C PRO A 537 0.40 28.40 11.86
N LEU A 538 -0.03 29.46 11.18
CA LEU A 538 -1.42 29.64 10.76
C LEU A 538 -1.93 28.56 9.81
N LYS A 539 -1.09 28.13 8.86
CA LYS A 539 -1.44 27.03 7.95
C LYS A 539 -1.57 25.72 8.71
N GLN A 540 -0.71 25.50 9.71
CA GLN A 540 -0.77 24.31 10.56
C GLN A 540 -2.04 24.29 11.41
N THR A 541 -2.37 25.41 12.07
CA THR A 541 -3.62 25.56 12.82
C THR A 541 -4.84 25.33 11.93
N THR A 542 -4.85 25.93 10.74
CA THR A 542 -5.97 25.80 9.78
C THR A 542 -6.13 24.35 9.31
N PHE A 543 -5.03 23.66 9.03
CA PHE A 543 -5.06 22.25 8.64
C PHE A 543 -5.72 21.38 9.72
N PHE A 544 -5.25 21.49 10.97
CA PHE A 544 -5.82 20.69 12.06
C PHE A 544 -7.27 21.08 12.36
N LEU A 545 -7.61 22.36 12.26
CA LEU A 545 -8.97 22.84 12.42
C LEU A 545 -9.90 22.17 11.39
N GLU A 546 -9.49 22.14 10.11
CA GLU A 546 -10.22 21.44 9.04
C GLU A 546 -10.37 19.95 9.32
N PHE A 547 -9.29 19.30 9.74
CA PHE A 547 -9.27 17.88 10.06
C PHE A 547 -10.25 17.55 11.19
N PHE A 548 -10.13 18.19 12.36
CA PHE A 548 -11.01 17.91 13.50
C PHE A 548 -12.45 18.36 13.26
N HIS A 549 -12.68 19.41 12.46
CA HIS A 549 -14.02 19.78 12.04
C HIS A 549 -14.70 18.65 11.24
N LYS A 550 -14.00 18.07 10.26
CA LYS A 550 -14.51 16.92 9.49
C LYS A 550 -14.69 15.69 10.37
N ALA A 551 -13.67 15.36 11.17
CA ALA A 551 -13.64 14.16 11.99
C ALA A 551 -14.71 14.15 13.09
N SER A 552 -15.09 15.33 13.61
CA SER A 552 -16.15 15.47 14.61
C SER A 552 -17.57 15.53 14.03
N HIS A 553 -17.73 15.41 12.70
CA HIS A 553 -19.00 15.57 11.98
C HIS A 553 -19.74 16.88 12.36
N CYS A 554 -19.02 18.00 12.55
CA CYS A 554 -19.68 19.28 12.84
C CYS A 554 -20.52 19.74 11.65
N CYS A 555 -21.80 20.03 11.87
CA CYS A 555 -22.71 20.59 10.87
C CYS A 555 -22.47 22.10 10.58
N CYS A 556 -21.36 22.67 11.05
CA CYS A 556 -21.06 24.08 10.90
C CYS A 556 -20.44 24.39 9.52
N ASN A 557 -20.81 25.51 8.87
CA ASN A 557 -20.31 25.88 7.54
C ASN A 557 -18.86 26.36 7.61
N PHE A 558 -17.91 25.45 7.37
CA PHE A 558 -16.47 25.76 7.40
C PHE A 558 -16.01 26.70 6.26
N SER A 559 -16.65 26.63 5.09
CA SER A 559 -16.22 27.34 3.88
C SER A 559 -16.32 28.87 3.97
N ASP A 560 -17.30 29.40 4.72
CA ASP A 560 -17.45 30.84 4.97
C ASP A 560 -16.43 31.39 5.98
N GLN A 561 -15.80 30.52 6.78
CA GLN A 561 -14.92 30.94 7.89
C GLN A 561 -13.44 30.97 7.51
N ARG A 562 -13.00 30.27 6.46
CA ARG A 562 -11.60 30.24 5.98
C ARG A 562 -10.99 31.64 5.75
N TYR A 563 -11.78 32.58 5.22
CA TYR A 563 -11.32 33.95 4.97
C TYR A 563 -11.13 34.76 6.25
N ASN A 564 -11.86 34.42 7.32
CA ASN A 564 -11.82 35.15 8.59
C ASN A 564 -10.62 34.73 9.45
N TYR A 565 -10.22 33.46 9.40
CA TYR A 565 -9.09 32.92 10.18
C TYR A 565 -7.71 33.44 9.74
N ASN A 566 -7.56 33.90 8.50
CA ASN A 566 -6.34 34.55 8.02
C ASN A 566 -6.07 35.91 8.70
N HIS A 567 -7.08 36.51 9.33
CA HIS A 567 -7.00 37.81 9.99
C HIS A 567 -7.09 37.75 11.53
N GLU A 568 -7.52 36.61 12.11
CA GLU A 568 -7.63 36.41 13.57
C GLU A 568 -7.01 35.07 14.04
N PRO A 569 -5.68 35.00 14.21
CA PRO A 569 -4.96 33.77 14.60
C PRO A 569 -5.42 33.16 15.93
N LEU A 570 -5.69 34.00 16.93
CA LEU A 570 -6.15 33.54 18.25
C LEU A 570 -7.48 32.81 18.15
N ARG A 571 -8.40 33.34 17.34
CA ARG A 571 -9.71 32.73 17.13
C ARG A 571 -9.59 31.33 16.55
N ALA A 572 -8.70 31.14 15.57
CA ALA A 572 -8.43 29.82 14.99
C ALA A 572 -7.89 28.82 16.03
N LEU A 573 -7.01 29.25 16.95
CA LEU A 573 -6.51 28.40 18.03
C LEU A 573 -7.60 28.03 19.05
N LEU A 574 -8.45 28.99 19.42
CA LEU A 574 -9.57 28.73 20.33
C LEU A 574 -10.57 27.74 19.71
N ASP A 575 -10.89 27.92 18.44
CA ASP A 575 -11.78 27.02 17.70
C ASP A 575 -11.14 25.63 17.54
N LEU A 576 -9.84 25.57 17.25
CA LEU A 576 -9.10 24.30 17.18
C LEU A 576 -9.17 23.55 18.52
N TYR A 577 -8.92 24.24 19.63
CA TYR A 577 -9.02 23.64 20.97
C TYR A 577 -10.40 23.05 21.22
N SER A 578 -11.46 23.79 20.88
CA SER A 578 -12.85 23.32 21.02
C SER A 578 -13.12 22.06 20.20
N HIS A 579 -12.72 22.04 18.93
CA HIS A 579 -12.89 20.88 18.05
C HIS A 579 -12.09 19.66 18.54
N VAL A 580 -10.84 19.86 18.99
CA VAL A 580 -10.03 18.79 19.58
C VAL A 580 -10.71 18.24 20.82
N LYS A 581 -11.17 19.09 21.76
CA LYS A 581 -11.87 18.63 22.98
C LYS A 581 -13.16 17.86 22.69
N ASN A 582 -13.94 18.30 21.72
CA ASN A 582 -15.12 17.56 21.29
C ASN A 582 -14.73 16.17 20.76
N TYR A 583 -13.71 16.10 19.90
CA TYR A 583 -13.23 14.85 19.35
C TYR A 583 -12.61 13.91 20.42
N GLU A 584 -11.85 14.45 21.38
CA GLU A 584 -11.37 13.70 22.56
C GLU A 584 -12.55 13.11 23.35
N SER A 585 -13.64 13.87 23.51
CA SER A 585 -14.84 13.41 24.22
C SER A 585 -15.59 12.31 23.47
N GLN A 586 -15.65 12.38 22.14
CA GLN A 586 -16.29 11.37 21.29
C GLN A 586 -15.50 10.06 21.24
N THR A 587 -14.17 10.15 21.19
CA THR A 587 -13.28 9.00 20.99
C THR A 587 -12.74 8.41 22.30
N GLY A 588 -12.82 9.15 23.41
CA GLY A 588 -12.22 8.80 24.69
C GLY A 588 -10.68 8.84 24.70
N ARG A 589 -10.05 9.49 23.70
CA ARG A 589 -8.58 9.59 23.56
C ARG A 589 -8.10 11.01 23.81
N SER A 590 -6.83 11.16 24.15
CA SER A 590 -6.16 12.45 24.35
C SER A 590 -5.27 12.78 23.15
N PHE A 591 -5.57 13.87 22.45
CA PHE A 591 -4.86 14.33 21.25
C PHE A 591 -4.12 15.64 21.46
N LEU A 592 -4.49 16.42 22.49
CA LEU A 592 -3.81 17.69 22.81
C LEU A 592 -2.29 17.59 22.94
N PRO A 593 -1.70 16.56 23.59
CA PRO A 593 -0.26 16.44 23.69
C PRO A 593 0.45 16.42 22.32
N ALA A 594 -0.11 15.69 21.35
CA ALA A 594 0.43 15.63 19.99
C ALA A 594 0.41 16.99 19.26
N LEU A 595 -0.51 17.88 19.65
CA LEU A 595 -0.71 19.20 19.06
C LEU A 595 -0.08 20.32 19.87
N GLN A 596 0.67 20.00 20.93
CA GLN A 596 1.26 20.99 21.83
C GLN A 596 2.10 22.03 21.08
N SER A 597 2.88 21.60 20.07
CA SER A 597 3.65 22.48 19.19
C SER A 597 2.80 23.47 18.41
N VAL A 598 1.59 23.09 18.00
CA VAL A 598 0.64 23.91 17.24
C VAL A 598 0.07 25.01 18.12
N PHE A 599 -0.24 24.71 19.38
CA PHE A 599 -0.70 25.72 20.33
C PHE A 599 0.42 26.66 20.76
N GLN A 600 1.67 26.19 20.80
CA GLN A 600 2.85 26.97 21.17
C GLN A 600 3.37 27.88 20.05
N SER A 601 3.01 27.62 18.78
CA SER A 601 3.45 28.43 17.62
C SER A 601 2.61 29.71 17.41
N ALA A 602 1.91 30.15 18.46
CA ALA A 602 0.97 31.27 18.47
C ALA A 602 1.65 32.64 18.24
N PRO A 603 0.90 33.67 17.78
CA PRO A 603 1.44 35.01 17.55
C PRO A 603 1.95 35.67 18.84
N ASP A 604 2.84 36.66 18.66
CA ASP A 604 3.44 37.41 19.78
C ASP A 604 2.43 38.23 20.58
N VAL A 605 1.33 38.67 19.95
CA VAL A 605 0.29 39.49 20.57
C VAL A 605 -1.08 38.87 20.31
N TRP A 606 -1.88 38.75 21.37
CA TRP A 606 -3.19 38.10 21.32
C TRP A 606 -4.29 39.15 21.42
N ILE A 607 -5.27 39.11 20.51
CA ILE A 607 -6.41 40.02 20.53
C ILE A 607 -7.67 39.18 20.75
N ILE A 608 -8.39 39.40 21.84
CA ILE A 608 -9.63 38.71 22.14
C ILE A 608 -10.80 39.69 22.20
N ASP A 609 -11.91 39.30 21.57
CA ASP A 609 -13.19 39.99 21.70
C ASP A 609 -14.04 39.34 22.79
N LEU A 610 -14.17 40.00 23.94
CA LEU A 610 -14.93 39.46 25.08
C LEU A 610 -16.44 39.34 24.79
N SER A 611 -16.96 40.04 23.77
CA SER A 611 -18.36 39.89 23.38
C SER A 611 -18.65 38.52 22.71
N GLN A 612 -17.62 37.80 22.25
CA GLN A 612 -17.75 36.51 21.58
C GLN A 612 -17.82 35.29 22.53
N ARG A 613 -17.75 35.52 23.85
CA ARG A 613 -17.93 34.49 24.90
C ARG A 613 -17.02 33.26 24.78
N LYS A 614 -15.73 33.49 24.53
CA LYS A 614 -14.70 32.43 24.38
C LYS A 614 -13.68 32.41 25.52
N THR A 615 -13.97 33.04 26.65
CA THR A 615 -12.95 33.23 27.71
C THR A 615 -12.60 31.94 28.45
N SER A 616 -13.55 31.01 28.59
CA SER A 616 -13.26 29.67 29.14
C SER A 616 -12.28 28.90 28.26
N LEU A 617 -12.40 29.00 26.93
CA LEU A 617 -11.45 28.42 25.98
C LEU A 617 -10.10 29.13 26.02
N LEU A 618 -10.10 30.47 26.18
CA LEU A 618 -8.87 31.25 26.29
C LEU A 618 -8.02 30.78 27.48
N LEU A 619 -8.63 30.58 28.65
CA LEU A 619 -7.93 30.09 29.83
C LEU A 619 -7.22 28.77 29.55
N GLU A 620 -7.90 27.83 28.89
CA GLU A 620 -7.34 26.53 28.57
C GLU A 620 -6.20 26.60 27.54
N VAL A 621 -6.34 27.43 26.50
CA VAL A 621 -5.28 27.63 25.50
C VAL A 621 -4.07 28.37 26.08
N LEU A 622 -4.27 29.29 27.03
CA LEU A 622 -3.20 29.96 27.76
C LEU A 622 -2.39 28.98 28.63
N LYS A 623 -3.03 27.98 29.25
CA LYS A 623 -2.33 26.94 30.03
C LYS A 623 -1.38 26.09 29.17
N LEU A 624 -1.58 26.03 27.85
CA LEU A 624 -0.73 25.29 26.92
C LEU A 624 0.53 26.08 26.50
N GLN A 625 0.63 27.36 26.84
CA GLN A 625 1.77 28.20 26.47
C GLN A 625 2.96 27.96 27.41
N THR A 626 4.17 28.00 26.85
CA THR A 626 5.42 27.94 27.65
C THR A 626 5.73 29.28 28.32
N GLU A 627 5.26 30.38 27.75
CA GLU A 627 5.52 31.74 28.20
C GLU A 627 4.22 32.55 28.27
N LYS A 628 4.18 33.54 29.17
CA LYS A 628 3.06 34.47 29.27
C LYS A 628 2.99 35.37 28.05
N LYS A 629 1.79 35.62 27.53
CA LYS A 629 1.57 36.41 26.31
C LYS A 629 0.89 37.76 26.60
N PRO A 630 1.20 38.83 25.86
CA PRO A 630 0.45 40.08 25.92
C PRO A 630 -0.93 39.90 25.26
N VAL A 631 -1.98 40.36 25.93
CA VAL A 631 -3.38 40.22 25.50
C VAL A 631 -4.04 41.60 25.41
N TYR A 632 -4.65 41.89 24.27
CA TYR A 632 -5.46 43.09 24.04
C TYR A 632 -6.93 42.73 24.00
N LEU A 633 -7.73 43.49 24.74
CA LEU A 633 -9.17 43.29 24.81
C LEU A 633 -9.90 44.16 23.79
N LYS A 634 -10.87 43.56 23.10
CA LYS A 634 -11.87 44.25 22.29
C LYS A 634 -13.26 43.83 22.77
N GLY A 635 -14.23 44.71 22.59
CA GLY A 635 -15.61 44.46 23.04
C GLY A 635 -15.73 44.26 24.55
N PHE A 636 -16.95 44.16 25.05
CA PHE A 636 -17.24 43.94 26.46
C PHE A 636 -18.43 43.00 26.58
N SER A 637 -18.41 42.08 27.55
CA SER A 637 -19.54 41.22 27.87
C SER A 637 -20.23 41.75 29.12
N GLU A 638 -21.56 41.88 29.08
CA GLU A 638 -22.38 42.21 30.25
C GLU A 638 -22.59 41.00 31.17
N GLU A 639 -22.13 39.80 30.78
CA GLU A 639 -22.25 38.59 31.59
C GLU A 639 -21.13 38.50 32.64
N GLU A 640 -21.52 38.54 33.91
CA GLU A 640 -20.61 38.42 35.07
C GLU A 640 -19.76 37.13 35.04
N THR A 641 -20.30 36.06 34.46
CA THR A 641 -19.61 34.77 34.29
C THR A 641 -18.40 34.85 33.37
N GLU A 642 -18.49 35.61 32.28
CA GLU A 642 -17.40 35.83 31.33
C GLU A 642 -16.27 36.66 31.97
N MET A 643 -16.62 37.69 32.73
CA MET A 643 -15.67 38.48 33.52
C MET A 643 -14.93 37.63 34.55
N LYS A 644 -15.65 36.77 35.28
CA LYS A 644 -15.05 35.85 36.26
C LYS A 644 -14.09 34.85 35.59
N SER A 645 -14.45 34.31 34.44
CA SER A 645 -13.55 33.45 33.66
C SER A 645 -12.31 34.20 33.17
N PHE A 646 -12.44 35.48 32.79
CA PHE A 646 -11.31 36.28 32.32
C PHE A 646 -10.30 36.56 33.43
N LEU A 647 -10.77 36.84 34.64
CA LEU A 647 -9.89 37.05 35.80
C LEU A 647 -8.97 35.85 36.06
N GLN A 648 -9.41 34.63 35.76
CA GLN A 648 -8.58 33.43 35.88
C GLN A 648 -7.45 33.37 34.84
N CYS A 649 -7.57 34.08 33.71
CA CYS A 649 -6.57 34.16 32.66
C CYS A 649 -5.39 35.06 33.05
N LEU A 650 -5.58 36.05 33.93
CA LEU A 650 -4.59 37.07 34.27
C LEU A 650 -3.24 36.48 34.74
N GLN A 651 -3.25 35.34 35.43
CA GLN A 651 -2.02 34.70 35.89
C GLN A 651 -1.12 34.20 34.73
N TYR A 652 -1.68 34.00 33.54
CA TYR A 652 -1.01 33.53 32.32
C TYR A 652 -0.71 34.65 31.31
N ILE A 653 -1.11 35.88 31.61
CA ILE A 653 -0.94 37.05 30.74
C ILE A 653 0.26 37.88 31.23
N SER A 654 1.11 38.35 30.32
CA SER A 654 2.27 39.19 30.65
C SER A 654 1.94 40.67 30.68
N GLU A 655 1.04 41.12 29.78
CA GLU A 655 0.60 42.50 29.64
C GLU A 655 -0.86 42.52 29.17
N LEU A 656 -1.67 43.42 29.72
CA LEU A 656 -3.08 43.60 29.37
C LEU A 656 -3.29 44.98 28.77
N GLY A 657 -3.75 45.05 27.52
CA GLY A 657 -3.94 46.28 26.74
C GLY A 657 -5.35 46.50 26.24
#